data_AF-A0A2D8VAH3-F1
#
_entry.id   AF-A0A2D8VAH3-F1
#
_cell.length_a   1.000
_cell.length_b   1.000
_cell.length_c   1.000
_cell.angle_alpha   90.00
_cell.angle_beta   90.00
_cell.angle_gamma   90.00
#
_symmetry.space_group_name_H-M   'P 1'
#
loop_
_entity.id
_entity.type
_entity.pdbx_description
1 polymer ?
#
loop_
_entity_poly.entity_id
_entity_poly.type
_entity_poly.pdbx_seq_one_letter_code
_entity_poly.pdbx_strand_id
1 'polypeptide(L)'
;MNAKPLIAALRASVLLLVAGTATAQGYLIDSLEFPKDMPPEIGALDFARDGMLYVSLRRGDVMTAKPSKDPKGFRWKRFATGFHNGCGMHIVKPGHLIISQMAELTEVIDLDGDGVADEYNKLETGIGLSGNYHETNAICPDGKGGLYVAGGTASHNGPTSSTPLGRYSKIGRYGRNYSAVQYRGWVMHRAKDGSITPFSSGYRMHNGIEFDPGTGVWCGDNQGDWRAGSPVYHVTPDSFAGHPSSLVWDDRMESFGNVLYLPRILLDDLWNKPAFHLPHGMIKSCAEPIFDTTGGKFGPFTGQMLVADQSGSQIIRCMPEKVDGAYQGAATWFYKGNGLRRGNNRLAFSPEGDTLYIGQTGRGWGSLAEGIQRIRFTGETPFDLLDCSLTTEGFDLTFTKPVDAASVAADRFGSGRYRYPYGYKYGGGAIDKSAVAVTGAKVDEADPRIVRLILDDLTPNFIYDLRFGNVKSATGEGLRNESLVYTLNRLRRPESKQSVTIEARDDRMRVEANGKLLTEVRTKGFSNPILYPIANPAGQSLVRDWPIIEDGREGEQPDHPHHKALFIGHQRINGVDFWHEGGSCGTTEQVRVIETRSGRDRALLRTLNLWKDAKGKVICSDTREWRFGVADGATSIDLELNMHASHGDLTFSEYKDGFVGLRTHPHLRLVANPGKGVKEVFGKAVNSVGVEGKAIWGQRADWVHYWGKVEGKDAGVAILSHPSNPRNPSWWHARDYGLIAVNPFGPKRSKGDGKLSLPAGQSLTLRYRFLFHGLPGPDAAIAKRYAAYVAEELTPRTVVSPIPSGVLESSVSEEVVKNAKKRGGSLQSVTRYVDGKKAKPVKLMPHGFIENKLIYVDRGFLFSRIPDDLRGADLVMTYNNDKKLDRADTRYEVSLKHPSTLLVLVDTRIEQEVPWLRKGTLKFIKTLQTVQTDSDYGFRVYKVDLAPGSYSLGPQTGGSFYSIAVLKRQ
;
A
#
# COMPACT_ATOMS: atom_id res chain seq x y z
N MET A 1 4.98 74.62 62.80
CA MET A 1 3.98 73.59 63.14
C MET A 1 4.04 72.51 62.06
N ASN A 2 4.16 71.26 62.50
CA ASN A 2 4.66 70.05 61.83
C ASN A 2 3.78 69.60 60.64
N ALA A 3 4.23 68.81 59.63
CA ALA A 3 5.30 67.81 59.63
C ALA A 3 5.90 67.52 58.23
N LYS A 4 7.19 67.15 58.23
CA LYS A 4 8.00 66.36 57.26
C LYS A 4 8.38 65.03 57.97
N PRO A 5 8.90 63.93 57.35
CA PRO A 5 10.07 63.85 56.43
C PRO A 5 9.97 62.82 55.26
N LEU A 6 10.60 63.01 54.09
CA LEU A 6 11.97 62.63 53.63
C LEU A 6 12.51 61.23 54.02
N ILE A 7 12.55 60.31 53.04
CA ILE A 7 13.57 59.25 52.91
C ILE A 7 14.04 59.24 51.44
N ALA A 8 15.35 59.38 51.25
CA ALA A 8 16.04 59.27 49.97
C ALA A 8 16.98 58.07 50.00
N ALA A 9 16.67 57.03 49.23
CA ALA A 9 17.59 55.96 48.86
C ALA A 9 17.02 55.20 47.65
N LEU A 10 17.59 55.42 46.45
CA LEU A 10 17.78 54.43 45.37
C LEU A 10 18.21 55.14 44.07
N ARG A 11 19.51 55.13 43.77
CA ARG A 11 20.03 55.28 42.40
C ARG A 11 21.34 54.50 42.27
N ALA A 12 21.23 53.21 41.96
CA ALA A 12 22.24 52.43 41.26
C ALA A 12 21.69 51.01 41.03
N SER A 13 21.08 50.77 39.87
CA SER A 13 20.99 49.44 39.24
C SER A 13 20.57 49.66 37.79
N VAL A 14 21.57 49.55 36.93
CA VAL A 14 21.46 49.56 35.47
C VAL A 14 20.63 48.34 35.05
N LEU A 15 19.73 48.56 34.09
CA LEU A 15 18.98 47.52 33.38
C LEU A 15 19.93 46.44 32.83
N LEU A 16 19.90 45.25 33.41
CA LEU A 16 20.14 43.99 32.70
C LEU A 16 18.92 43.10 32.96
N LEU A 17 17.91 43.22 32.10
CA LEU A 17 16.70 42.40 32.18
C LEU A 17 16.18 42.11 30.77
N VAL A 18 17.02 41.46 29.95
CA VAL A 18 16.56 40.64 28.80
C VAL A 18 17.54 39.47 28.62
N ALA A 19 17.53 38.50 29.53
CA ALA A 19 18.16 37.19 29.35
C ALA A 19 17.54 36.21 30.35
N GLY A 20 16.30 35.78 30.10
CA GLY A 20 15.58 34.90 31.03
C GLY A 20 14.62 33.88 30.42
N THR A 21 14.48 33.83 29.09
CA THR A 21 13.57 32.86 28.44
C THR A 21 14.18 32.13 27.24
N ALA A 22 15.45 32.38 26.91
CA ALA A 22 16.10 31.82 25.72
C ALA A 22 17.01 30.60 25.98
N THR A 23 17.15 30.15 27.23
CA THR A 23 18.07 29.05 27.62
C THR A 23 17.41 27.67 27.74
N ALA A 24 16.12 27.51 27.43
CA ALA A 24 15.43 26.21 27.58
C ALA A 24 15.20 25.45 26.27
N GLN A 25 15.45 26.07 25.11
CA GLN A 25 15.33 25.43 23.81
C GLN A 25 16.74 25.21 23.27
N GLY A 26 17.20 23.97 23.21
CA GLY A 26 18.51 23.61 22.62
C GLY A 26 18.69 24.01 21.15
N TYR A 27 17.75 24.74 20.57
CA TYR A 27 17.74 25.20 19.19
C TYR A 27 17.15 26.61 19.08
N LEU A 28 17.72 27.44 18.20
CA LEU A 28 17.24 28.79 17.87
C LEU A 28 16.70 28.82 16.44
N ILE A 29 15.64 29.57 16.19
CA ILE A 29 15.08 29.76 14.85
C ILE A 29 15.15 31.22 14.40
N ASP A 30 15.62 31.43 13.17
CA ASP A 30 15.66 32.74 12.51
C ASP A 30 14.87 32.70 11.21
N SER A 31 14.18 33.80 10.86
CA SER A 31 13.59 34.00 9.52
C SER A 31 14.51 34.86 8.68
N LEU A 32 14.83 34.39 7.47
CA LEU A 32 15.72 35.11 6.56
C LEU A 32 14.94 36.18 5.78
N GLU A 33 15.57 37.33 5.55
CA GLU A 33 15.01 38.34 4.66
C GLU A 33 15.19 37.90 3.20
N PHE A 34 14.09 37.92 2.44
CA PHE A 34 14.03 37.59 1.02
C PHE A 34 13.61 38.83 0.22
N PRO A 35 14.00 38.99 -1.07
CA PRO A 35 13.60 40.14 -1.87
C PRO A 35 12.08 40.36 -1.89
N LYS A 36 11.63 41.60 -1.66
CA LYS A 36 10.21 41.94 -1.46
C LYS A 36 9.37 41.85 -2.73
N ASP A 37 10.01 42.03 -3.88
CA ASP A 37 9.44 41.99 -5.22
C ASP A 37 9.38 40.56 -5.80
N MET A 38 9.87 39.57 -5.06
CA MET A 38 9.96 38.18 -5.50
C MET A 38 9.23 37.23 -4.52
N PRO A 39 8.13 36.60 -4.94
CA PRO A 39 7.47 35.58 -4.13
C PRO A 39 8.44 34.41 -3.89
N PRO A 40 8.76 34.04 -2.63
CA PRO A 40 9.76 33.03 -2.37
C PRO A 40 9.34 31.65 -2.89
N GLU A 41 8.08 31.23 -2.68
CA GLU A 41 7.51 29.95 -3.14
C GLU A 41 8.54 28.81 -3.28
N ILE A 42 9.25 28.47 -2.20
CA ILE A 42 10.47 27.66 -2.27
C ILE A 42 10.17 26.23 -2.75
N GLY A 43 10.65 25.90 -3.94
CA GLY A 43 10.48 24.60 -4.60
C GLY A 43 11.62 23.63 -4.34
N ALA A 44 12.83 24.12 -4.17
CA ALA A 44 14.02 23.37 -3.79
C ALA A 44 15.06 24.30 -3.14
N LEU A 45 15.93 23.78 -2.27
CA LEU A 45 17.12 24.50 -1.80
C LEU A 45 18.20 23.48 -1.42
N ASP A 46 19.45 23.85 -1.63
CA ASP A 46 20.61 23.02 -1.27
C ASP A 46 21.88 23.87 -1.22
N PHE A 47 22.95 23.33 -0.66
CA PHE A 47 24.25 23.98 -0.52
C PHE A 47 25.30 23.43 -1.48
N ALA A 48 26.04 24.33 -2.09
CA ALA A 48 27.32 23.98 -2.69
C ALA A 48 28.41 23.80 -1.61
N ARG A 49 29.45 23.04 -1.93
CA ARG A 49 30.56 22.74 -0.99
C ARG A 49 31.34 23.98 -0.53
N ASP A 50 31.25 25.08 -1.26
CA ASP A 50 31.89 26.36 -0.93
C ASP A 50 31.03 27.24 0.02
N GLY A 51 29.87 26.75 0.46
CA GLY A 51 28.96 27.46 1.34
C GLY A 51 27.89 28.28 0.63
N MET A 52 27.86 28.33 -0.71
CA MET A 52 26.81 29.05 -1.42
C MET A 52 25.46 28.32 -1.30
N LEU A 53 24.43 29.03 -0.85
CA LEU A 53 23.05 28.53 -0.81
C LEU A 53 22.39 28.77 -2.18
N TYR A 54 21.84 27.72 -2.78
CA TYR A 54 21.01 27.79 -3.98
C TYR A 54 19.54 27.54 -3.61
N VAL A 55 18.63 28.28 -4.23
CA VAL A 55 17.20 28.25 -3.92
C VAL A 55 16.40 28.32 -5.21
N SER A 56 15.68 27.25 -5.54
CA SER A 56 14.76 27.23 -6.67
C SER A 56 13.38 27.70 -6.22
N LEU A 57 12.86 28.69 -6.93
CA LEU A 57 11.51 29.22 -6.73
C LEU A 57 10.56 28.55 -7.71
N ARG A 58 9.34 28.29 -7.26
CA ARG A 58 8.30 27.70 -8.14
C ARG A 58 7.90 28.58 -9.32
N ARG A 59 8.23 29.88 -9.27
CA ARG A 59 8.01 30.83 -10.38
C ARG A 59 9.11 30.83 -11.43
N GLY A 60 10.11 29.97 -11.29
CA GLY A 60 11.05 29.65 -12.36
C GLY A 60 12.42 30.28 -12.23
N ASP A 61 12.70 31.03 -11.16
CA ASP A 61 14.03 31.54 -10.87
C ASP A 61 14.79 30.63 -9.90
N VAL A 62 16.11 30.63 -10.01
CA VAL A 62 17.05 30.08 -9.02
C VAL A 62 17.84 31.25 -8.46
N MET A 63 17.77 31.42 -7.14
CA MET A 63 18.45 32.48 -6.40
C MET A 63 19.64 31.89 -5.63
N THR A 64 20.68 32.69 -5.45
CA THR A 64 21.86 32.35 -4.65
C THR A 64 22.14 33.39 -3.60
N ALA A 65 22.67 32.96 -2.46
CA ALA A 65 23.21 33.84 -1.43
C ALA A 65 24.27 33.13 -0.60
N LYS A 66 25.30 33.87 -0.16
CA LYS A 66 26.19 33.37 0.89
C LYS A 66 25.51 33.52 2.25
N PRO A 67 25.53 32.48 3.11
CA PRO A 67 25.00 32.56 4.46
C PRO A 67 25.59 33.74 5.26
N SER A 68 24.73 34.46 5.96
CA SER A 68 25.10 35.53 6.89
C SER A 68 24.66 35.18 8.31
N LYS A 69 25.46 35.56 9.32
CA LYS A 69 25.05 35.45 10.73
C LYS A 69 23.82 36.32 11.04
N ASP A 70 23.75 37.52 10.48
CA ASP A 70 22.55 38.36 10.52
C ASP A 70 21.53 37.86 9.48
N PRO A 71 20.29 37.48 9.88
CA PRO A 71 19.23 37.07 8.95
C PRO A 71 18.86 38.13 7.89
N LYS A 72 19.16 39.42 8.12
CA LYS A 72 18.99 40.52 7.16
C LYS A 72 20.23 40.77 6.28
N GLY A 73 21.33 40.08 6.60
CA GLY A 73 22.61 40.21 5.90
C GLY A 73 22.70 39.38 4.62
N PHE A 74 21.69 38.57 4.30
CA PHE A 74 21.66 37.81 3.04
C PHE A 74 21.60 38.76 1.85
N ARG A 75 22.43 38.48 0.84
CA ARG A 75 22.48 39.23 -0.42
C ARG A 75 22.15 38.26 -1.54
N TRP A 76 20.92 38.36 -2.03
CA TRP A 76 20.38 37.45 -3.03
C TRP A 76 20.76 37.92 -4.44
N LYS A 77 21.29 37.01 -5.25
CA LYS A 77 21.53 37.19 -6.69
C LYS A 77 20.72 36.14 -7.45
N ARG A 78 20.14 36.51 -8.59
CA ARG A 78 19.52 35.53 -9.49
C ARG A 78 20.64 34.80 -10.24
N PHE A 79 20.68 33.48 -10.12
CA PHE A 79 21.61 32.60 -10.80
C PHE A 79 21.04 32.10 -12.13
N ALA A 80 19.81 31.61 -12.14
CA ALA A 80 19.15 31.08 -13.34
C ALA A 80 17.67 31.46 -13.39
N THR A 81 17.05 31.41 -14.56
CA THR A 81 15.61 31.66 -14.80
C THR A 81 15.03 30.71 -15.86
N GLY A 82 13.70 30.63 -15.95
CA GLY A 82 12.98 29.92 -17.02
C GLY A 82 12.37 28.56 -16.67
N PHE A 83 12.41 28.12 -15.40
CA PHE A 83 11.91 26.80 -15.02
C PHE A 83 10.38 26.75 -14.84
N HIS A 84 9.74 25.69 -15.33
CA HIS A 84 8.33 25.42 -15.08
C HIS A 84 8.16 24.69 -13.74
N ASN A 85 7.95 25.47 -12.67
CA ASN A 85 7.72 24.96 -11.32
C ASN A 85 8.87 24.05 -10.85
N GLY A 86 10.02 24.63 -10.51
CA GLY A 86 11.15 23.90 -9.92
C GLY A 86 10.72 23.14 -8.67
N CYS A 87 10.96 21.83 -8.65
CA CYS A 87 10.44 20.90 -7.64
C CYS A 87 11.52 20.24 -6.79
N GLY A 88 12.76 20.19 -7.27
CA GLY A 88 13.90 19.54 -6.63
C GLY A 88 15.21 20.02 -7.25
N MET A 89 16.32 19.86 -6.54
CA MET A 89 17.64 20.22 -7.06
C MET A 89 18.72 19.27 -6.56
N HIS A 90 19.81 19.19 -7.32
CA HIS A 90 21.07 18.61 -6.88
C HIS A 90 22.21 19.54 -7.31
N ILE A 91 23.08 19.91 -6.37
CA ILE A 91 24.28 20.68 -6.67
C ILE A 91 25.44 19.73 -6.98
N VAL A 92 25.87 19.69 -8.25
CA VAL A 92 27.01 18.88 -8.68
C VAL A 92 28.32 19.49 -8.18
N LYS A 93 28.44 20.82 -8.33
CA LYS A 93 29.51 21.68 -7.83
C LYS A 93 29.04 23.14 -7.86
N PRO A 94 29.75 24.11 -7.24
CA PRO A 94 29.40 25.52 -7.42
C PRO A 94 29.24 25.89 -8.90
N GLY A 95 28.15 26.57 -9.24
CA GLY A 95 27.82 26.95 -10.62
C GLY A 95 27.25 25.84 -11.50
N HIS A 96 27.15 24.59 -11.04
CA HIS A 96 26.65 23.46 -11.84
C HIS A 96 25.62 22.65 -11.04
N LEU A 97 24.38 22.68 -11.51
CA LEU A 97 23.23 22.07 -10.83
C LEU A 97 22.36 21.30 -11.80
N ILE A 98 21.58 20.38 -11.22
CA ILE A 98 20.47 19.71 -11.87
C ILE A 98 19.19 20.16 -11.16
N ILE A 99 18.21 20.66 -11.90
CA ILE A 99 16.89 21.05 -11.40
C ILE A 99 15.86 20.08 -11.96
N SER A 100 15.02 19.53 -11.09
CA SER A 100 13.80 18.88 -11.53
C SER A 100 12.69 19.91 -11.69
N GLN A 101 12.07 19.92 -12.85
CA GLN A 101 10.82 20.64 -13.12
C GLN A 101 9.74 19.66 -13.51
N MET A 102 8.49 20.10 -13.64
CA MET A 102 7.37 19.16 -13.86
C MET A 102 7.52 18.30 -15.12
N ALA A 103 8.10 18.86 -16.19
CA ALA A 103 8.22 18.20 -17.48
C ALA A 103 9.56 17.47 -17.72
N GLU A 104 10.63 17.86 -17.03
CA GLU A 104 11.98 17.39 -17.32
C GLU A 104 12.97 17.57 -16.16
N LEU A 105 14.15 16.96 -16.29
CA LEU A 105 15.35 17.30 -15.54
C LEU A 105 16.25 18.18 -16.41
N THR A 106 16.69 19.31 -15.87
CA THR A 106 17.52 20.29 -16.58
C THR A 106 18.83 20.48 -15.83
N GLU A 107 19.94 20.27 -16.52
CA GLU A 107 21.28 20.67 -16.07
C GLU A 107 21.51 22.14 -16.41
N VAL A 108 22.11 22.86 -15.47
CA VAL A 108 22.28 24.31 -15.51
C VAL A 108 23.72 24.62 -15.11
N ILE A 109 24.45 25.33 -15.95
CA ILE A 109 25.89 25.53 -15.81
C ILE A 109 26.25 27.01 -16.00
N ASP A 110 27.02 27.54 -15.06
CA ASP A 110 27.80 28.78 -15.14
C ASP A 110 29.19 28.43 -15.70
N LEU A 111 29.47 28.88 -16.93
CA LEU A 111 30.66 28.51 -17.69
C LEU A 111 31.84 29.44 -17.40
N ASP A 112 31.56 30.71 -17.07
CA ASP A 112 32.58 31.75 -16.87
C ASP A 112 32.84 32.10 -15.40
N GLY A 113 32.01 31.59 -14.48
CA GLY A 113 32.13 31.76 -13.04
C GLY A 113 31.62 33.11 -12.54
N ASP A 114 30.83 33.85 -13.33
CA ASP A 114 30.29 35.15 -12.92
C ASP A 114 29.13 35.03 -11.91
N GLY A 115 28.66 33.81 -11.63
CA GLY A 115 27.54 33.52 -10.75
C GLY A 115 26.17 33.62 -11.43
N VAL A 116 26.11 33.48 -12.74
CA VAL A 116 24.91 33.40 -13.60
C VAL A 116 25.03 32.16 -14.49
N ALA A 117 23.92 31.48 -14.74
CA ALA A 117 23.91 30.34 -15.64
C ALA A 117 23.97 30.77 -17.11
N ASP A 118 24.85 30.14 -17.88
CA ASP A 118 25.03 30.33 -19.33
C ASP A 118 24.37 29.21 -20.14
N GLU A 119 24.39 27.99 -19.61
CA GLU A 119 24.00 26.78 -20.33
C GLU A 119 22.87 26.03 -19.63
N TYR A 120 21.90 25.55 -20.43
CA TYR A 120 20.72 24.82 -19.98
C TYR A 120 20.54 23.56 -20.82
N ASN A 121 20.90 22.41 -20.25
CA ASN A 121 20.88 21.13 -20.93
C ASN A 121 19.70 20.28 -20.46
N LYS A 122 18.91 19.78 -21.41
CA LYS A 122 17.82 18.84 -21.11
C LYS A 122 18.41 17.45 -20.83
N LEU A 123 18.47 17.07 -19.56
CA LEU A 123 19.04 15.79 -19.15
C LEU A 123 18.08 14.61 -19.28
N GLU A 124 16.77 14.85 -19.09
CA GLU A 124 15.74 13.81 -19.14
C GLU A 124 14.34 14.42 -19.35
N THR A 125 13.58 13.93 -20.33
CA THR A 125 12.20 14.37 -20.63
C THR A 125 11.18 13.22 -20.59
N GLY A 126 11.65 11.98 -20.44
CA GLY A 126 10.88 10.73 -20.46
C GLY A 126 10.10 10.42 -19.18
N ILE A 127 10.04 11.34 -18.22
CA ILE A 127 9.36 11.18 -16.92
C ILE A 127 7.83 11.40 -16.97
N GLY A 128 7.29 11.70 -18.16
CA GLY A 128 5.86 11.85 -18.48
C GLY A 128 5.20 13.05 -17.80
N LEU A 129 4.16 13.69 -18.35
CA LEU A 129 3.42 14.76 -17.67
C LEU A 129 2.03 14.92 -18.28
N SER A 130 0.97 14.79 -17.50
CA SER A 130 -0.39 15.02 -18.01
C SER A 130 -0.77 16.50 -18.04
N GLY A 131 0.02 17.37 -17.42
CA GLY A 131 -0.25 18.80 -17.22
C GLY A 131 -1.00 19.08 -15.92
N ASN A 132 -1.14 18.07 -15.06
CA ASN A 132 -1.83 18.21 -13.79
C ASN A 132 -0.91 18.84 -12.75
N TYR A 133 -1.41 19.82 -12.00
CA TYR A 133 -0.62 20.58 -11.03
C TYR A 133 0.05 19.74 -9.93
N HIS A 134 -0.43 18.51 -9.75
CA HIS A 134 -0.08 17.64 -8.65
C HIS A 134 1.04 16.63 -9.03
N GLU A 135 1.46 16.63 -10.30
CA GLU A 135 2.54 15.82 -10.88
C GLU A 135 3.91 16.48 -10.69
N THR A 136 4.29 16.74 -9.43
CA THR A 136 5.62 17.26 -9.06
C THR A 136 6.69 16.16 -9.16
N ASN A 137 7.96 16.57 -9.28
CA ASN A 137 9.11 15.67 -9.39
C ASN A 137 10.18 16.00 -8.34
N ALA A 138 10.63 15.04 -7.53
CA ALA A 138 11.75 15.22 -6.60
C ALA A 138 12.92 14.36 -7.04
N ILE A 139 14.15 14.77 -6.73
CA ILE A 139 15.37 14.05 -7.11
C ILE A 139 16.32 13.93 -5.93
N CYS A 140 17.05 12.83 -5.86
CA CYS A 140 18.21 12.69 -4.98
C CYS A 140 19.35 11.91 -5.68
N PRO A 141 20.62 12.20 -5.39
CA PRO A 141 21.76 11.46 -5.93
C PRO A 141 21.82 10.01 -5.45
N ASP A 142 22.26 9.10 -6.31
CA ASP A 142 22.49 7.69 -5.94
C ASP A 142 23.89 7.41 -5.35
N GLY A 143 24.73 8.44 -5.23
CA GLY A 143 26.13 8.35 -4.80
C GLY A 143 27.10 7.78 -5.84
N LYS A 144 26.63 7.43 -7.05
CA LYS A 144 27.38 6.80 -8.13
C LYS A 144 27.32 7.59 -9.45
N GLY A 145 26.82 8.82 -9.40
CA GLY A 145 26.66 9.73 -10.54
C GLY A 145 25.34 9.59 -11.28
N GLY A 146 24.41 8.78 -10.75
CA GLY A 146 23.01 8.73 -11.17
C GLY A 146 22.09 9.48 -10.19
N LEU A 147 20.79 9.40 -10.44
CA LEU A 147 19.73 10.06 -9.67
C LEU A 147 18.57 9.09 -9.45
N TYR A 148 17.95 9.14 -8.28
CA TYR A 148 16.57 8.70 -8.13
C TYR A 148 15.64 9.87 -8.44
N VAL A 149 14.52 9.57 -9.12
CA VAL A 149 13.49 10.54 -9.46
C VAL A 149 12.17 10.03 -8.91
N ALA A 150 11.50 10.77 -8.05
CA ALA A 150 10.15 10.47 -7.60
C ALA A 150 9.16 11.32 -8.41
N GLY A 151 8.10 10.69 -8.95
CA GLY A 151 7.04 11.33 -9.70
C GLY A 151 5.65 11.13 -9.07
N GLY A 152 4.93 12.23 -8.83
CA GLY A 152 3.59 12.21 -8.24
C GLY A 152 2.52 11.74 -9.23
N THR A 153 1.39 11.24 -8.73
CA THR A 153 0.20 11.04 -9.58
C THR A 153 -0.43 12.37 -9.98
N ALA A 154 -1.47 12.32 -10.81
CA ALA A 154 -2.33 13.45 -11.08
C ALA A 154 -3.56 13.43 -10.15
N SER A 155 -4.08 14.61 -9.81
CA SER A 155 -5.28 14.76 -8.98
C SER A 155 -6.52 14.96 -9.84
N HIS A 156 -7.64 14.34 -9.46
CA HIS A 156 -8.96 14.59 -10.08
C HIS A 156 -9.42 16.06 -10.04
N ASN A 157 -8.93 16.85 -9.07
CA ASN A 157 -9.21 18.28 -8.98
C ASN A 157 -8.39 19.13 -9.97
N GLY A 158 -7.39 18.55 -10.64
CA GLY A 158 -6.53 19.24 -11.59
C GLY A 158 -6.89 18.92 -13.04
N PRO A 159 -6.48 19.77 -13.99
CA PRO A 159 -6.69 19.52 -15.40
C PRO A 159 -5.89 18.31 -15.89
N THR A 160 -6.31 17.77 -17.03
CA THR A 160 -5.48 16.93 -17.90
C THR A 160 -5.32 17.70 -19.20
N SER A 161 -4.09 17.99 -19.62
CA SER A 161 -3.78 18.64 -20.89
C SER A 161 -4.32 17.83 -22.06
N SER A 162 -4.72 18.51 -23.14
CA SER A 162 -5.03 17.87 -24.42
C SER A 162 -3.80 17.24 -25.08
N THR A 163 -2.60 17.68 -24.68
CA THR A 163 -1.30 17.23 -25.18
C THR A 163 -0.41 16.80 -24.01
N PRO A 164 -0.63 15.61 -23.42
CA PRO A 164 0.24 15.08 -22.39
C PRO A 164 1.62 14.72 -22.95
N LEU A 165 2.65 14.77 -22.10
CA LEU A 165 3.98 14.23 -22.38
C LEU A 165 4.06 12.76 -21.96
N GLY A 166 4.62 11.92 -22.81
CA GLY A 166 4.76 10.47 -22.58
C GLY A 166 3.55 9.64 -23.03
N ARG A 167 3.62 8.33 -22.80
CA ARG A 167 2.54 7.40 -23.17
C ARG A 167 1.31 7.66 -22.30
N TYR A 168 0.13 7.76 -22.91
CA TYR A 168 -1.14 7.97 -22.21
C TYR A 168 -1.93 6.66 -22.04
N SER A 169 -2.48 6.43 -20.85
CA SER A 169 -3.36 5.30 -20.54
C SER A 169 -4.75 5.78 -20.12
N LYS A 170 -5.78 5.32 -20.84
CA LYS A 170 -7.18 5.54 -20.46
C LYS A 170 -7.53 4.85 -19.14
N ILE A 171 -6.97 3.66 -18.91
CA ILE A 171 -7.14 2.92 -17.66
C ILE A 171 -6.43 3.67 -16.52
N GLY A 172 -5.23 4.18 -16.79
CA GLY A 172 -4.46 4.97 -15.83
C GLY A 172 -5.14 6.26 -15.39
N ARG A 173 -6.16 6.75 -16.11
CA ARG A 173 -6.94 7.95 -15.77
C ARG A 173 -8.00 7.72 -14.69
N TYR A 174 -8.35 6.47 -14.38
CA TYR A 174 -9.34 6.16 -13.35
C TYR A 174 -8.79 6.43 -11.94
N GLY A 175 -9.72 6.60 -10.99
CA GLY A 175 -9.39 6.86 -9.58
C GLY A 175 -9.41 8.35 -9.24
N ARG A 176 -9.31 8.66 -7.94
CA ARG A 176 -9.25 10.03 -7.44
C ARG A 176 -7.88 10.63 -7.71
N ASN A 177 -6.84 9.93 -7.31
CA ASN A 177 -5.49 10.16 -7.79
C ASN A 177 -5.16 9.11 -8.87
N TYR A 178 -4.59 9.55 -9.99
CA TYR A 178 -4.52 8.74 -11.20
C TYR A 178 -3.16 8.87 -11.92
N SER A 179 -2.77 7.82 -12.64
CA SER A 179 -1.51 7.74 -13.37
C SER A 179 -1.78 7.64 -14.87
N ALA A 180 -2.28 8.75 -15.45
CA ALA A 180 -2.71 8.77 -16.85
C ALA A 180 -1.56 8.76 -17.84
N VAL A 181 -0.34 9.10 -17.40
CA VAL A 181 0.89 9.03 -18.20
C VAL A 181 1.96 8.21 -17.49
N GLN A 182 2.85 7.63 -18.27
CA GLN A 182 3.92 6.77 -17.77
C GLN A 182 4.73 7.43 -16.65
N TYR A 183 5.14 6.62 -15.67
CA TYR A 183 5.97 6.99 -14.51
C TYR A 183 5.34 7.92 -13.45
N ARG A 184 4.08 8.29 -13.60
CA ARG A 184 3.36 9.01 -12.53
C ARG A 184 2.97 8.07 -11.41
N GLY A 185 3.31 8.41 -10.17
CA GLY A 185 3.21 7.52 -9.01
C GLY A 185 4.34 6.47 -8.93
N TRP A 186 5.51 6.76 -9.50
CA TRP A 186 6.71 5.92 -9.47
C TRP A 186 7.92 6.65 -8.88
N VAL A 187 8.86 5.87 -8.34
CA VAL A 187 10.27 6.23 -8.24
C VAL A 187 11.01 5.52 -9.38
N MET A 188 11.85 6.27 -10.08
CA MET A 188 12.72 5.81 -11.17
C MET A 188 14.18 5.95 -10.75
N HIS A 189 15.06 5.15 -11.34
CA HIS A 189 16.51 5.34 -11.25
C HIS A 189 17.05 5.74 -12.62
N ARG A 190 17.70 6.90 -12.68
CA ARG A 190 18.46 7.38 -13.83
C ARG A 190 19.93 7.07 -13.58
N ALA A 191 20.51 6.14 -14.32
CA ALA A 191 21.92 5.81 -14.20
C ALA A 191 22.81 6.93 -14.75
N LYS A 192 24.11 6.84 -14.49
CA LYS A 192 25.12 7.79 -14.96
C LYS A 192 25.17 7.93 -16.49
N ASP A 193 24.84 6.86 -17.22
CA ASP A 193 24.77 6.85 -18.68
C ASP A 193 23.48 7.51 -19.24
N GLY A 194 22.57 7.93 -18.36
CA GLY A 194 21.29 8.56 -18.72
C GLY A 194 20.14 7.58 -18.89
N SER A 195 20.36 6.26 -18.79
CA SER A 195 19.27 5.28 -18.86
C SER A 195 18.33 5.43 -17.65
N ILE A 196 17.02 5.43 -17.91
CA ILE A 196 15.99 5.52 -16.87
C ILE A 196 15.27 4.18 -16.73
N THR A 197 15.19 3.68 -15.50
CA THR A 197 14.56 2.41 -15.18
C THR A 197 13.51 2.59 -14.07
N PRO A 198 12.35 1.91 -14.14
CA PRO A 198 11.42 1.87 -13.02
C PRO A 198 12.09 1.24 -11.80
N PHE A 199 11.95 1.85 -10.62
CA PHE A 199 12.57 1.35 -9.39
C PHE A 199 11.52 0.89 -8.37
N SER A 200 10.49 1.71 -8.14
CA SER A 200 9.40 1.40 -7.20
C SER A 200 8.12 2.09 -7.65
N SER A 201 6.96 1.46 -7.45
CA SER A 201 5.65 2.02 -7.82
C SER A 201 4.78 2.27 -6.59
N GLY A 202 3.57 2.76 -6.82
CA GLY A 202 2.54 2.85 -5.80
C GLY A 202 2.54 4.11 -4.95
N TYR A 203 3.13 5.22 -5.41
CA TYR A 203 3.08 6.50 -4.69
C TYR A 203 1.84 7.28 -5.09
N ARG A 204 1.17 7.90 -4.10
CA ARG A 204 0.07 8.81 -4.37
C ARG A 204 0.66 10.14 -4.79
N MET A 205 1.19 10.89 -3.83
CA MET A 205 1.75 12.21 -3.98
C MET A 205 2.92 12.37 -3.03
N HIS A 206 4.09 11.97 -3.52
CA HIS A 206 5.33 12.23 -2.80
C HIS A 206 5.59 13.74 -2.74
N ASN A 207 6.27 14.19 -1.70
CA ASN A 207 6.78 15.56 -1.61
C ASN A 207 8.26 15.61 -1.23
N GLY A 208 9.01 14.59 -1.67
CA GLY A 208 10.46 14.54 -1.57
C GLY A 208 10.99 13.12 -1.55
N ILE A 209 12.28 12.99 -1.78
CA ILE A 209 13.01 11.73 -1.81
C ILE A 209 14.41 11.98 -1.27
N GLU A 210 14.96 11.03 -0.54
CA GLU A 210 16.27 11.14 0.08
C GLU A 210 17.06 9.85 -0.12
N PHE A 211 18.38 9.97 -0.22
CA PHE A 211 19.29 8.83 -0.22
C PHE A 211 20.28 8.96 0.93
N ASP A 212 20.28 7.97 1.82
CA ASP A 212 21.28 7.82 2.86
C ASP A 212 22.22 6.65 2.51
N PRO A 213 23.55 6.83 2.49
CA PRO A 213 24.48 5.76 2.14
C PRO A 213 24.42 4.54 3.06
N GLY A 214 24.00 4.71 4.32
CA GLY A 214 23.91 3.61 5.30
C GLY A 214 22.65 2.76 5.14
N THR A 215 21.54 3.37 4.73
CA THR A 215 20.21 2.74 4.77
C THR A 215 19.52 2.66 3.39
N GLY A 216 19.90 3.48 2.41
CA GLY A 216 19.36 3.47 1.06
C GLY A 216 18.37 4.61 0.78
N VAL A 217 17.37 4.34 -0.05
CA VAL A 217 16.43 5.36 -0.56
C VAL A 217 15.18 5.46 0.31
N TRP A 218 14.72 6.68 0.57
CA TRP A 218 13.55 6.99 1.38
C TRP A 218 12.63 7.96 0.66
N CYS A 219 11.32 7.74 0.74
CA CYS A 219 10.35 8.60 0.08
C CYS A 219 9.10 8.79 0.95
N GLY A 220 8.76 10.05 1.23
CA GLY A 220 7.51 10.42 1.90
C GLY A 220 6.32 10.43 0.92
N ASP A 221 5.11 10.20 1.41
CA ASP A 221 3.86 10.32 0.67
C ASP A 221 2.85 11.16 1.46
N ASN A 222 1.86 11.75 0.80
CA ASN A 222 0.82 12.55 1.44
C ASN A 222 -0.49 11.78 1.55
N GLN A 223 -1.19 11.99 2.66
CA GLN A 223 -2.52 11.44 2.93
C GLN A 223 -3.53 11.72 1.81
N GLY A 224 -4.48 10.82 1.63
CA GLY A 224 -5.56 10.89 0.67
C GLY A 224 -6.21 9.54 0.39
N ASP A 225 -6.63 9.30 -0.84
CA ASP A 225 -7.12 7.98 -1.24
C ASP A 225 -6.01 6.94 -1.11
N TRP A 226 -6.34 5.74 -0.61
CA TRP A 226 -5.38 4.68 -0.29
C TRP A 226 -4.39 5.02 0.83
N ARG A 227 -4.46 6.24 1.40
CA ARG A 227 -3.52 6.81 2.36
C ARG A 227 -4.23 7.52 3.50
N ALA A 228 -4.60 6.80 4.56
CA ALA A 228 -5.30 7.42 5.67
C ALA A 228 -4.45 8.43 6.47
N GLY A 229 -3.15 8.17 6.59
CA GLY A 229 -2.15 9.05 7.21
C GLY A 229 -1.06 9.43 6.21
N SER A 230 0.03 10.03 6.68
CA SER A 230 1.16 10.41 5.83
C SER A 230 2.32 9.43 6.05
N PRO A 231 2.57 8.51 5.12
CA PRO A 231 3.60 7.50 5.29
C PRO A 231 4.98 7.97 4.82
N VAL A 232 6.03 7.35 5.36
CA VAL A 232 7.39 7.39 4.82
C VAL A 232 7.84 5.97 4.55
N TYR A 233 8.29 5.72 3.32
CA TYR A 233 8.69 4.40 2.83
C TYR A 233 10.21 4.29 2.75
N HIS A 234 10.74 3.14 3.19
CA HIS A 234 12.03 2.66 2.69
C HIS A 234 11.80 2.05 1.31
N VAL A 235 12.50 2.58 0.31
CA VAL A 235 12.27 2.25 -1.10
C VAL A 235 13.26 1.19 -1.53
N THR A 236 12.74 0.05 -1.97
CA THR A 236 13.55 -1.05 -2.53
C THR A 236 13.19 -1.29 -3.99
N PRO A 237 14.09 -1.88 -4.78
CA PRO A 237 13.78 -2.30 -6.14
C PRO A 237 12.50 -3.13 -6.18
N ASP A 238 11.67 -2.88 -7.19
CA ASP A 238 10.40 -3.55 -7.42
C ASP A 238 9.38 -3.44 -6.28
N SER A 239 9.53 -2.53 -5.32
CA SER A 239 8.54 -2.39 -4.25
C SER A 239 7.26 -1.68 -4.73
N PHE A 240 6.13 -1.93 -4.07
CA PHE A 240 4.87 -1.23 -4.32
C PHE A 240 4.43 -0.52 -3.04
N ALA A 241 4.49 0.81 -3.03
CA ALA A 241 4.19 1.62 -1.86
C ALA A 241 2.70 1.62 -1.49
N GLY A 242 1.79 1.07 -2.30
CA GLY A 242 0.39 0.79 -1.92
C GLY A 242 -0.69 1.57 -2.68
N HIS A 243 -0.39 2.60 -3.46
CA HIS A 243 -1.40 3.30 -4.26
C HIS A 243 -1.54 2.66 -5.66
N PRO A 244 -2.65 2.00 -6.02
CA PRO A 244 -2.71 1.11 -7.18
C PRO A 244 -2.58 1.77 -8.55
N SER A 245 -2.89 3.06 -8.71
CA SER A 245 -3.01 3.69 -10.03
C SER A 245 -1.76 3.54 -10.92
N SER A 246 -0.56 3.54 -10.35
CA SER A 246 0.69 3.42 -11.11
C SER A 246 1.01 1.99 -11.58
N LEU A 247 0.32 0.96 -11.05
CA LEU A 247 0.47 -0.43 -11.48
C LEU A 247 0.05 -0.65 -12.94
N VAL A 248 -0.73 0.27 -13.54
CA VAL A 248 -1.07 0.22 -14.97
C VAL A 248 0.17 0.29 -15.88
N TRP A 249 1.31 0.74 -15.34
CA TRP A 249 2.60 0.84 -16.04
C TRP A 249 3.59 -0.24 -15.62
N ASP A 250 3.19 -1.19 -14.76
CA ASP A 250 4.00 -2.35 -14.40
C ASP A 250 3.67 -3.46 -15.40
N ASP A 251 4.63 -3.85 -16.24
CA ASP A 251 4.42 -4.86 -17.30
C ASP A 251 3.96 -6.20 -16.72
N ARG A 252 4.33 -6.52 -15.48
CA ARG A 252 3.88 -7.74 -14.78
C ARG A 252 2.39 -7.72 -14.45
N MET A 253 1.77 -6.54 -14.51
CA MET A 253 0.38 -6.29 -14.17
C MET A 253 -0.50 -6.03 -15.40
N GLU A 254 0.06 -6.04 -16.61
CA GLU A 254 -0.65 -5.72 -17.87
C GLU A 254 -1.91 -6.57 -18.06
N SER A 255 -1.84 -7.87 -17.73
CA SER A 255 -2.96 -8.80 -17.93
C SER A 255 -4.17 -8.53 -17.02
N PHE A 256 -4.01 -7.77 -15.94
CA PHE A 256 -5.06 -7.57 -14.93
C PHE A 256 -6.08 -6.48 -15.28
N GLY A 257 -5.84 -5.71 -16.34
CA GLY A 257 -6.75 -4.63 -16.75
C GLY A 257 -6.80 -3.48 -15.74
N ASN A 258 -7.99 -3.14 -15.21
CA ASN A 258 -8.13 -1.99 -14.32
C ASN A 258 -7.63 -2.31 -12.89
N VAL A 259 -6.44 -1.81 -12.59
CA VAL A 259 -5.70 -2.05 -11.34
C VAL A 259 -6.42 -1.57 -10.07
N LEU A 260 -7.40 -0.67 -10.17
CA LEU A 260 -8.19 -0.21 -9.01
C LEU A 260 -9.15 -1.26 -8.46
N TYR A 261 -9.49 -2.26 -9.28
CA TYR A 261 -10.40 -3.35 -8.93
C TYR A 261 -9.69 -4.68 -8.73
N LEU A 262 -8.36 -4.65 -8.61
CA LEU A 262 -7.61 -5.81 -8.17
C LEU A 262 -8.16 -6.33 -6.83
N PRO A 263 -8.15 -7.66 -6.64
CA PRO A 263 -8.52 -8.27 -5.39
C PRO A 263 -7.80 -7.63 -4.22
N ARG A 264 -8.55 -7.35 -3.15
CA ARG A 264 -8.06 -6.54 -2.03
C ARG A 264 -6.90 -7.18 -1.27
N ILE A 265 -6.93 -8.50 -1.13
CA ILE A 265 -5.82 -9.25 -0.53
C ILE A 265 -4.58 -9.21 -1.44
N LEU A 266 -4.73 -9.27 -2.77
CA LEU A 266 -3.61 -9.13 -3.71
C LEU A 266 -2.91 -7.76 -3.53
N LEU A 267 -3.69 -6.67 -3.44
CA LEU A 267 -3.12 -5.35 -3.22
C LEU A 267 -2.39 -5.24 -1.86
N ASP A 268 -2.95 -5.82 -0.80
CA ASP A 268 -2.31 -5.85 0.54
C ASP A 268 -1.03 -6.70 0.54
N ASP A 269 -1.03 -7.83 -0.17
CA ASP A 269 0.15 -8.71 -0.27
C ASP A 269 1.31 -8.05 -1.02
N LEU A 270 1.00 -7.25 -2.05
CA LEU A 270 2.00 -6.48 -2.81
C LEU A 270 2.54 -5.28 -2.02
N TRP A 271 1.81 -4.82 -0.99
CA TRP A 271 2.08 -3.55 -0.35
C TRP A 271 3.33 -3.61 0.53
N ASN A 272 4.38 -2.92 0.10
CA ASN A 272 5.51 -2.54 0.93
C ASN A 272 5.03 -1.53 1.98
N LYS A 273 4.73 -2.02 3.19
CA LYS A 273 4.20 -1.19 4.28
C LYS A 273 5.18 -0.08 4.66
N PRO A 274 4.68 1.10 5.03
CA PRO A 274 5.56 2.22 5.37
C PRO A 274 6.39 1.90 6.62
N ALA A 275 7.64 2.36 6.62
CA ALA A 275 8.50 2.30 7.79
C ALA A 275 7.96 3.20 8.91
N PHE A 276 7.36 4.33 8.52
CA PHE A 276 6.67 5.24 9.43
C PHE A 276 5.28 5.55 8.86
N HIS A 277 4.22 5.14 9.55
CA HIS A 277 2.86 5.55 9.23
C HIS A 277 2.46 6.71 10.13
N LEU A 278 2.80 7.93 9.72
CA LEU A 278 2.65 9.10 10.58
C LEU A 278 1.16 9.51 10.68
N PRO A 279 0.61 9.64 11.90
CA PRO A 279 -0.79 9.99 12.10
C PRO A 279 -1.11 11.39 11.62
N HIS A 280 -2.31 11.59 11.08
CA HIS A 280 -2.75 12.91 10.60
C HIS A 280 -2.73 14.02 11.69
N GLY A 281 -2.87 13.65 12.96
CA GLY A 281 -2.75 14.59 14.09
C GLY A 281 -1.30 15.02 14.38
N MET A 282 -0.32 14.23 13.98
CA MET A 282 1.11 14.50 14.13
C MET A 282 1.65 15.29 12.94
N ILE A 283 1.31 14.86 11.72
CA ILE A 283 1.72 15.48 10.47
C ILE A 283 0.60 15.34 9.44
N LYS A 284 0.21 16.46 8.81
CA LYS A 284 -0.84 16.41 7.80
C LYS A 284 -0.28 16.31 6.40
N SER A 285 0.87 16.90 6.09
CA SER A 285 1.45 16.84 4.74
C SER A 285 2.96 16.66 4.86
N CYS A 286 3.46 15.44 4.63
CA CYS A 286 4.89 15.16 4.63
C CYS A 286 5.59 16.00 3.56
N ALA A 287 6.70 16.61 3.93
CA ALA A 287 7.67 17.24 3.04
C ALA A 287 8.86 16.30 2.79
N GLU A 288 9.93 16.84 2.21
CA GLU A 288 11.12 16.08 1.90
C GLU A 288 11.78 15.54 3.17
N PRO A 289 12.05 14.22 3.26
CA PRO A 289 12.85 13.67 4.33
C PRO A 289 14.32 14.09 4.19
N ILE A 290 15.03 14.22 5.30
CA ILE A 290 16.50 14.39 5.32
C ILE A 290 17.09 13.65 6.52
N PHE A 291 18.24 12.99 6.35
CA PHE A 291 18.95 12.37 7.47
C PHE A 291 19.89 13.36 8.17
N ASP A 292 19.89 13.35 9.50
CA ASP A 292 20.95 14.00 10.28
C ASP A 292 22.24 13.18 10.16
N THR A 293 23.07 13.56 9.20
CA THR A 293 24.42 12.99 8.98
C THR A 293 25.51 13.88 9.56
N THR A 294 25.16 14.85 10.41
CA THR A 294 26.06 15.93 10.84
C THR A 294 27.11 15.50 11.87
N GLY A 295 27.04 14.27 12.39
CA GLY A 295 28.01 13.73 13.34
C GLY A 295 27.97 14.42 14.71
N GLY A 296 26.77 14.78 15.17
CA GLY A 296 26.53 15.45 16.46
C GLY A 296 26.57 16.98 16.40
N LYS A 297 26.94 17.58 15.26
CA LYS A 297 27.02 19.04 15.12
C LYS A 297 25.65 19.72 15.15
N PHE A 298 24.60 19.02 14.72
CA PHE A 298 23.22 19.46 14.86
C PHE A 298 22.50 18.84 16.07
N GLY A 299 23.24 18.57 17.14
CA GLY A 299 22.71 17.97 18.36
C GLY A 299 22.73 16.44 18.33
N PRO A 300 22.07 15.79 19.30
CA PRO A 300 22.35 14.40 19.64
C PRO A 300 21.68 13.35 18.71
N PHE A 301 21.01 13.75 17.64
CA PHE A 301 20.08 12.89 16.89
C PHE A 301 20.65 12.33 15.58
N THR A 302 21.97 12.20 15.50
CA THR A 302 22.66 11.69 14.31
C THR A 302 22.16 10.30 13.92
N GLY A 303 21.98 10.08 12.61
CA GLY A 303 21.44 8.87 12.00
C GLY A 303 19.91 8.84 11.96
N GLN A 304 19.22 9.85 12.51
CA GLN A 304 17.75 9.94 12.48
C GLN A 304 17.28 10.82 11.32
N MET A 305 16.04 10.60 10.90
CA MET A 305 15.44 11.31 9.77
C MET A 305 14.53 12.44 10.26
N LEU A 306 14.60 13.60 9.63
CA LEU A 306 13.70 14.72 9.84
C LEU A 306 12.71 14.84 8.69
N VAL A 307 11.43 15.01 9.00
CA VAL A 307 10.34 15.15 8.02
C VAL A 307 9.48 16.35 8.40
N ALA A 308 9.52 17.41 7.61
CA ALA A 308 8.74 18.62 7.90
C ALA A 308 7.27 18.47 7.49
N ASP A 309 6.37 19.21 8.16
CA ASP A 309 4.97 19.34 7.75
C ASP A 309 4.79 20.60 6.88
N GLN A 310 4.39 20.42 5.63
CA GLN A 310 4.09 21.52 4.72
C GLN A 310 2.90 22.36 5.20
N SER A 311 1.92 21.75 5.86
CA SER A 311 0.69 22.42 6.31
C SER A 311 0.74 22.91 7.75
N GLY A 312 1.72 22.40 8.53
CA GLY A 312 1.86 22.58 9.96
C GLY A 312 3.11 23.36 10.34
N SER A 313 3.23 23.68 11.62
CA SER A 313 4.40 24.34 12.20
C SER A 313 5.23 23.31 12.98
N GLN A 314 5.49 22.16 12.35
CA GLN A 314 6.23 21.07 12.99
C GLN A 314 7.19 20.36 12.03
N ILE A 315 8.24 19.80 12.63
CA ILE A 315 9.17 18.84 12.03
C ILE A 315 9.13 17.58 12.88
N ILE A 316 8.98 16.43 12.23
CA ILE A 316 8.92 15.12 12.86
C ILE A 316 10.32 14.49 12.80
N ARG A 317 10.75 13.90 13.91
CA ARG A 317 11.93 13.05 14.02
C ARG A 317 11.50 11.61 13.88
N CYS A 318 12.07 10.89 12.94
CA CYS A 318 11.85 9.48 12.68
C CYS A 318 13.12 8.71 13.04
N MET A 319 12.96 7.61 13.79
CA MET A 319 14.02 6.75 14.33
C MET A 319 13.95 5.40 13.61
N PRO A 320 14.71 5.18 12.52
CA PRO A 320 14.60 3.96 11.73
C PRO A 320 15.24 2.77 12.43
N GLU A 321 14.49 1.69 12.57
CA GLU A 321 14.94 0.42 13.11
C GLU A 321 14.74 -0.69 12.06
N LYS A 322 15.79 -1.46 11.78
CA LYS A 322 15.68 -2.63 10.91
C LYS A 322 15.25 -3.85 11.71
N VAL A 323 13.97 -4.22 11.60
CA VAL A 323 13.38 -5.38 12.27
C VAL A 323 13.01 -6.44 11.24
N ASP A 324 13.57 -7.63 11.43
CA ASP A 324 13.30 -8.78 10.57
C ASP A 324 13.40 -8.46 9.06
N GLY A 325 14.51 -7.81 8.67
CA GLY A 325 14.84 -7.52 7.27
C GLY A 325 14.17 -6.27 6.66
N ALA A 326 13.24 -5.60 7.34
CA ALA A 326 12.66 -4.34 6.86
C ALA A 326 12.79 -3.22 7.88
N TYR A 327 12.74 -1.99 7.39
CA TYR A 327 12.69 -0.82 8.25
C TYR A 327 11.28 -0.56 8.75
N GLN A 328 11.21 -0.24 10.03
CA GLN A 328 10.06 0.32 10.74
C GLN A 328 10.60 1.25 11.84
N GLY A 329 9.77 1.81 12.71
CA GLY A 329 10.32 2.50 13.89
C GLY A 329 9.44 3.57 14.51
N ALA A 330 10.08 4.34 15.40
CA ALA A 330 9.43 5.38 16.17
C ALA A 330 9.45 6.75 15.48
N ALA A 331 8.46 7.58 15.78
CA ALA A 331 8.41 8.97 15.39
C ALA A 331 7.91 9.85 16.54
N THR A 332 8.52 11.02 16.70
CA THR A 332 8.14 12.06 17.67
C THR A 332 8.40 13.45 17.09
N TRP A 333 8.05 14.53 17.79
CA TRP A 333 8.29 15.89 17.31
C TRP A 333 9.76 16.29 17.51
N PHE A 334 10.45 16.67 16.41
CA PHE A 334 11.74 17.34 16.47
C PHE A 334 11.60 18.83 16.80
N TYR A 335 10.58 19.50 16.26
CA TYR A 335 10.35 20.92 16.52
C TYR A 335 8.87 21.19 16.29
N LYS A 336 8.20 21.93 17.17
CA LYS A 336 6.76 22.22 17.07
C LYS A 336 6.47 23.61 17.62
N GLY A 337 5.90 24.48 16.80
CA GLY A 337 5.67 25.88 17.17
C GLY A 337 6.98 26.64 17.33
N ASN A 338 7.13 27.41 18.42
CA ASN A 338 8.39 28.09 18.79
C ASN A 338 9.03 28.89 17.64
N GLY A 339 8.21 29.67 16.92
CA GLY A 339 8.65 30.49 15.79
C GLY A 339 8.71 29.77 14.43
N LEU A 340 8.55 28.45 14.36
CA LEU A 340 8.46 27.71 13.10
C LEU A 340 7.15 28.05 12.38
N ARG A 341 7.27 28.56 11.16
CA ARG A 341 6.12 28.89 10.31
C ARG A 341 5.61 27.63 9.59
N ARG A 342 4.48 27.76 8.93
CA ARG A 342 3.92 26.74 8.03
C ARG A 342 4.63 26.79 6.67
N GLY A 343 4.27 25.89 5.77
CA GLY A 343 4.79 25.85 4.40
C GLY A 343 6.05 25.02 4.26
N ASN A 344 6.54 24.36 5.31
CA ASN A 344 7.85 23.68 5.35
C ASN A 344 7.92 22.58 4.28
N ASN A 345 8.71 22.80 3.23
CA ASN A 345 8.68 21.99 2.02
C ASN A 345 10.02 21.31 1.73
N ARG A 346 11.14 22.00 1.99
CA ARG A 346 12.49 21.54 1.68
C ARG A 346 13.41 21.79 2.86
N LEU A 347 14.35 20.89 3.07
CA LEU A 347 15.30 20.91 4.17
C LEU A 347 16.71 20.74 3.62
N ALA A 348 17.68 21.50 4.14
CA ALA A 348 19.09 21.25 3.87
C ALA A 348 19.94 21.65 5.07
N PHE A 349 20.95 20.85 5.37
CA PHE A 349 21.97 21.23 6.35
C PHE A 349 22.98 22.19 5.71
N SER A 350 23.50 23.13 6.51
CA SER A 350 24.71 23.87 6.14
C SER A 350 25.87 22.90 5.90
N PRO A 351 26.87 23.25 5.07
CA PRO A 351 28.07 22.42 4.90
C PRO A 351 28.80 22.14 6.21
N GLU A 352 28.73 23.06 7.16
CA GLU A 352 29.29 22.89 8.50
C GLU A 352 28.52 21.84 9.31
N GLY A 353 27.22 21.65 9.05
CA GLY A 353 26.34 20.69 9.72
C GLY A 353 25.74 21.18 11.03
N ASP A 354 25.85 22.47 11.36
CA ASP A 354 25.36 23.06 12.63
C ASP A 354 24.00 23.77 12.50
N THR A 355 23.50 23.89 11.26
CA THR A 355 22.33 24.69 10.93
C THR A 355 21.46 23.95 9.92
N LEU A 356 20.17 23.84 10.20
CA LEU A 356 19.16 23.31 9.28
C LEU A 356 18.39 24.47 8.63
N TYR A 357 18.42 24.56 7.30
CA TYR A 357 17.62 25.52 6.53
C TYR A 357 16.30 24.88 6.09
N ILE A 358 15.22 25.64 6.20
CA ILE A 358 13.85 25.21 5.88
C ILE A 358 13.25 26.17 4.85
N GLY A 359 12.98 25.64 3.66
CA GLY A 359 12.30 26.35 2.58
C GLY A 359 10.79 26.22 2.70
N GLN A 360 10.08 27.35 2.60
CA GLN A 360 8.64 27.42 2.80
C GLN A 360 7.89 27.86 1.54
N THR A 361 6.82 27.15 1.18
CA THR A 361 5.92 27.49 0.07
C THR A 361 4.44 27.30 0.45
N GLY A 362 3.57 28.17 -0.08
CA GLY A 362 2.12 28.01 0.00
C GLY A 362 1.48 27.72 -1.36
N ARG A 363 0.44 26.87 -1.38
CA ARG A 363 -0.44 26.63 -2.54
C ARG A 363 -1.93 26.89 -2.24
N GLY A 364 -2.21 27.84 -1.34
CA GLY A 364 -3.59 28.18 -0.93
C GLY A 364 -4.24 27.22 0.07
N TRP A 365 -3.54 26.16 0.47
CA TRP A 365 -3.98 25.24 1.51
C TRP A 365 -3.55 25.76 2.90
N GLY A 366 -4.42 26.55 3.52
CA GLY A 366 -4.15 27.18 4.83
C GLY A 366 -3.58 28.60 4.72
N SER A 367 -3.15 29.15 5.86
CA SER A 367 -2.57 30.49 5.95
C SER A 367 -1.22 30.55 5.22
N LEU A 368 -1.06 31.53 4.33
CA LEU A 368 0.15 31.73 3.55
C LEU A 368 1.37 31.98 4.46
N ALA A 369 2.40 31.15 4.31
CA ALA A 369 3.70 31.32 4.94
C ALA A 369 4.78 30.84 3.97
N GLU A 370 5.71 31.73 3.63
CA GLU A 370 6.72 31.51 2.59
C GLU A 370 8.06 32.17 2.97
N GLY A 371 9.12 31.73 2.31
CA GLY A 371 10.48 32.21 2.55
C GLY A 371 11.35 31.12 3.14
N ILE A 372 12.40 31.52 3.85
CA ILE A 372 13.37 30.59 4.41
C ILE A 372 13.53 30.88 5.89
N GLN A 373 13.51 29.83 6.70
CA GLN A 373 13.94 29.87 8.09
C GLN A 373 15.18 29.00 8.26
N ARG A 374 15.93 29.24 9.33
CA ARG A 374 16.99 28.32 9.75
C ARG A 374 16.85 27.99 11.23
N ILE A 375 17.17 26.76 11.59
CA ILE A 375 17.28 26.29 12.96
C ILE A 375 18.76 26.04 13.26
N ARG A 376 19.26 26.55 14.38
CA ARG A 376 20.66 26.41 14.82
C ARG A 376 20.72 25.70 16.16
N PHE A 377 21.62 24.72 16.30
CA PHE A 377 21.85 24.07 17.59
C PHE A 377 22.59 25.03 18.53
N THR A 378 22.18 25.12 19.81
CA THR A 378 22.80 26.03 20.78
C THR A 378 24.07 25.46 21.41
N GLY A 379 24.36 24.17 21.19
CA GLY A 379 25.38 23.41 21.91
C GLY A 379 24.84 22.73 23.18
N GLU A 380 23.62 23.06 23.61
CA GLU A 380 23.00 22.49 24.81
C GLU A 380 22.09 21.32 24.46
N THR A 381 22.44 20.12 24.93
CA THR A 381 21.59 18.93 24.76
C THR A 381 20.44 18.97 25.76
N PRO A 382 19.16 19.02 25.33
CA PRO A 382 18.02 18.95 26.23
C PRO A 382 17.81 17.52 26.73
N PHE A 383 17.14 17.33 27.87
CA PHE A 383 16.59 16.02 28.25
C PHE A 383 15.41 15.66 27.35
N ASP A 384 15.62 14.70 26.45
CA ASP A 384 14.66 14.28 25.43
C ASP A 384 14.83 12.78 25.15
N LEU A 385 13.86 12.20 24.45
CA LEU A 385 13.98 10.85 23.93
C LEU A 385 15.09 10.81 22.87
N LEU A 386 16.11 10.00 23.05
CA LEU A 386 17.14 9.77 22.04
C LEU A 386 16.63 8.77 21.00
N ASP A 387 16.17 7.58 21.41
CA ASP A 387 15.78 6.49 20.51
C ASP A 387 14.69 5.59 21.13
N CYS A 388 14.02 4.78 20.30
CA CYS A 388 13.06 3.76 20.72
C CYS A 388 13.20 2.51 19.86
N SER A 389 13.58 1.40 20.50
CA SER A 389 13.87 0.14 19.83
C SER A 389 12.98 -0.99 20.33
N LEU A 390 12.53 -1.85 19.41
CA LEU A 390 11.62 -2.96 19.72
C LEU A 390 12.38 -4.11 20.39
N THR A 391 11.84 -4.63 21.49
CA THR A 391 12.28 -5.88 22.12
C THR A 391 11.29 -7.01 21.82
N THR A 392 11.55 -8.22 22.31
CA THR A 392 10.60 -9.34 22.20
C THR A 392 9.38 -9.18 23.11
N GLU A 393 9.42 -8.25 24.08
CA GLU A 393 8.41 -8.10 25.13
C GLU A 393 7.85 -6.66 25.24
N GLY A 394 8.43 -5.70 24.52
CA GLY A 394 8.02 -4.30 24.56
C GLY A 394 9.03 -3.41 23.84
N PHE A 395 9.51 -2.37 24.51
CA PHE A 395 10.38 -1.35 23.90
C PHE A 395 11.49 -0.92 24.86
N ASP A 396 12.69 -0.72 24.34
CA ASP A 396 13.77 -0.01 25.03
C ASP A 396 13.78 1.45 24.57
N LEU A 397 13.48 2.37 25.49
CA LEU A 397 13.49 3.82 25.28
C LEU A 397 14.83 4.38 25.74
N THR A 398 15.63 4.92 24.84
CA THR A 398 16.90 5.57 25.19
C THR A 398 16.68 7.08 25.29
N PHE A 399 17.20 7.73 26.33
CA PHE A 399 17.12 9.17 26.55
C PHE A 399 18.47 9.85 26.32
N THR A 400 18.48 11.16 26.07
CA THR A 400 19.71 11.94 25.83
C THR A 400 20.56 12.12 27.10
N LYS A 401 19.97 11.96 28.29
CA LYS A 401 20.64 12.06 29.59
C LYS A 401 20.18 10.92 30.51
N PRO A 402 20.96 10.56 31.55
CA PRO A 402 20.55 9.55 32.53
C PRO A 402 19.21 9.88 33.17
N VAL A 403 18.38 8.86 33.37
CA VAL A 403 17.02 8.96 33.91
C VAL A 403 17.05 8.77 35.43
N ASP A 404 16.24 9.54 36.15
CA ASP A 404 15.98 9.28 37.57
C ASP A 404 15.12 8.02 37.71
N ALA A 405 15.67 6.95 38.27
CA ALA A 405 14.96 5.69 38.47
C ALA A 405 13.70 5.84 39.33
N ALA A 406 13.66 6.77 40.28
CA ALA A 406 12.46 7.05 41.09
C ALA A 406 11.34 7.72 40.26
N SER A 407 11.67 8.25 39.07
CA SER A 407 10.70 8.81 38.14
C SER A 407 10.00 7.74 37.27
N VAL A 408 10.51 6.49 37.25
CA VAL A 408 10.06 5.41 36.37
C VAL A 408 9.21 4.37 37.13
N ALA A 409 7.96 4.21 36.71
CA ALA A 409 7.06 3.15 37.18
C ALA A 409 6.05 2.81 36.08
N ALA A 410 5.61 1.55 35.98
CA ALA A 410 4.78 1.07 34.87
C ALA A 410 3.47 1.88 34.68
N ASP A 411 2.84 2.30 35.76
CA ASP A 411 1.61 3.11 35.78
C ASP A 411 1.80 4.55 35.28
N ARG A 412 3.05 5.01 35.11
CA ARG A 412 3.40 6.29 34.49
C ARG A 412 3.56 6.21 32.98
N PHE A 413 3.46 5.02 32.40
CA PHE A 413 3.54 4.80 30.96
C PHE A 413 2.17 4.38 30.44
N GLY A 414 1.67 5.14 29.47
CA GLY A 414 0.47 4.78 28.72
C GLY A 414 0.84 4.16 27.38
N SER A 415 0.15 3.09 26.99
CA SER A 415 0.27 2.51 25.66
C SER A 415 -1.11 2.23 25.08
N GLY A 416 -1.27 2.59 23.81
CA GLY A 416 -2.42 2.20 23.02
C GLY A 416 -1.97 1.87 21.60
N ARG A 417 -2.77 1.06 20.91
CA ARG A 417 -2.52 0.73 19.51
C ARG A 417 -3.71 1.07 18.65
N TYR A 418 -3.44 1.29 17.37
CA TYR A 418 -4.45 1.42 16.33
C TYR A 418 -3.83 1.15 14.97
N ARG A 419 -4.66 1.04 13.95
CA ARG A 419 -4.21 0.98 12.55
C ARG A 419 -5.12 1.79 11.68
N TYR A 420 -4.81 1.83 10.39
CA TYR A 420 -5.59 2.56 9.41
C TYR A 420 -6.20 1.62 8.36
N PRO A 421 -7.39 1.94 7.83
CA PRO A 421 -7.94 1.21 6.71
C PRO A 421 -7.11 1.44 5.44
N TYR A 422 -6.94 0.40 4.64
CA TYR A 422 -6.35 0.45 3.31
C TYR A 422 -7.48 0.46 2.26
N GLY A 423 -7.58 1.53 1.48
CA GLY A 423 -8.61 1.61 0.45
C GLY A 423 -8.82 2.98 -0.16
N TYR A 424 -9.65 3.03 -1.20
CA TYR A 424 -9.88 4.19 -2.07
C TYR A 424 -10.49 5.43 -1.41
N LYS A 425 -10.98 5.35 -0.17
CA LYS A 425 -11.56 6.50 0.52
C LYS A 425 -10.47 7.52 0.84
N TYR A 426 -10.78 8.79 0.64
CA TYR A 426 -9.84 9.86 0.97
C TYR A 426 -9.73 10.02 2.48
N GLY A 427 -8.54 9.77 3.01
CA GLY A 427 -8.31 9.75 4.45
C GLY A 427 -8.96 8.53 5.13
N GLY A 428 -8.89 8.50 6.45
CA GLY A 428 -9.51 7.45 7.26
C GLY A 428 -9.19 7.64 8.73
N GLY A 429 -10.19 7.47 9.59
CA GLY A 429 -9.97 7.44 11.02
C GLY A 429 -9.12 6.23 11.41
N ALA A 430 -8.38 6.36 12.50
CA ALA A 430 -7.77 5.20 13.15
C ALA A 430 -8.86 4.22 13.60
N ILE A 431 -8.63 2.94 13.34
CA ILE A 431 -9.52 1.80 13.63
C ILE A 431 -8.81 0.80 14.54
N ASP A 432 -9.57 -0.16 15.08
CA ASP A 432 -9.08 -1.18 16.02
C ASP A 432 -8.27 -0.57 17.17
N LYS A 433 -8.76 0.55 17.70
CA LYS A 433 -8.15 1.24 18.82
C LYS A 433 -8.30 0.39 20.07
N SER A 434 -7.19 0.05 20.70
CA SER A 434 -7.20 -0.63 22.00
C SER A 434 -6.10 -0.09 22.90
N ALA A 435 -6.34 -0.09 24.21
CA ALA A 435 -5.25 0.07 25.18
C ALA A 435 -4.37 -1.20 25.17
N VAL A 436 -3.10 -1.04 25.52
CA VAL A 436 -2.14 -2.13 25.71
C VAL A 436 -1.47 -1.84 27.06
N ALA A 437 -1.53 -2.77 28.01
CA ALA A 437 -1.03 -2.50 29.36
C ALA A 437 0.50 -2.49 29.36
N VAL A 438 1.09 -1.49 30.02
CA VAL A 438 2.51 -1.54 30.40
C VAL A 438 2.60 -2.30 31.71
N THR A 439 3.14 -3.52 31.67
CA THR A 439 3.21 -4.43 32.82
C THR A 439 4.53 -4.28 33.59
N GLY A 440 5.53 -3.67 32.97
CA GLY A 440 6.81 -3.37 33.61
C GLY A 440 7.50 -2.16 32.99
N ALA A 441 8.17 -1.37 33.83
CA ALA A 441 9.06 -0.29 33.40
C ALA A 441 10.26 -0.25 34.35
N LYS A 442 11.48 -0.27 33.82
CA LYS A 442 12.71 -0.17 34.63
C LYS A 442 13.81 0.56 33.89
N VAL A 443 14.63 1.31 34.63
CA VAL A 443 15.90 1.84 34.10
C VAL A 443 16.86 0.66 33.94
N ASP A 444 17.59 0.62 32.83
CA ASP A 444 18.61 -0.39 32.57
C ASP A 444 19.81 -0.21 33.51
N GLU A 445 20.35 -1.32 34.00
CA GLU A 445 21.45 -1.30 34.98
C GLU A 445 22.80 -0.93 34.33
N ALA A 446 22.98 -1.22 33.04
CA ALA A 446 24.23 -0.97 32.32
C ALA A 446 24.26 0.42 31.68
N ASP A 447 23.12 0.93 31.20
CA ASP A 447 22.99 2.31 30.72
C ASP A 447 21.79 3.01 31.38
N PRO A 448 22.00 3.93 32.34
CA PRO A 448 20.91 4.62 33.04
C PRO A 448 20.12 5.58 32.15
N ARG A 449 20.49 5.72 30.87
CA ARG A 449 19.70 6.42 29.86
C ARG A 449 18.62 5.55 29.24
N ILE A 450 18.63 4.23 29.45
CA ILE A 450 17.66 3.32 28.85
C ILE A 450 16.58 3.00 29.86
N VAL A 451 15.32 3.10 29.44
CA VAL A 451 14.16 2.57 30.16
C VAL A 451 13.55 1.44 29.35
N ARG A 452 13.56 0.24 29.90
CA ARG A 452 12.88 -0.93 29.32
C ARG A 452 11.42 -0.94 29.72
N LEU A 453 10.54 -0.95 28.74
CA LEU A 453 9.10 -1.15 28.88
C LEU A 453 8.72 -2.57 28.46
N ILE A 454 7.90 -3.21 29.28
CA ILE A 454 7.28 -4.51 29.01
C ILE A 454 5.79 -4.26 28.79
N LEU A 455 5.27 -4.73 27.67
CA LEU A 455 3.86 -4.63 27.31
C LEU A 455 3.21 -6.01 27.42
N ASP A 456 1.92 -6.06 27.69
CA ASP A 456 1.14 -7.30 27.70
C ASP A 456 0.95 -7.93 26.31
N ASP A 457 0.93 -7.11 25.24
CA ASP A 457 0.73 -7.56 23.86
C ASP A 457 1.53 -6.74 22.82
N LEU A 458 2.29 -7.46 21.97
CA LEU A 458 2.92 -6.96 20.77
C LEU A 458 2.35 -7.65 19.53
N THR A 459 1.48 -6.95 18.80
CA THR A 459 0.84 -7.45 17.58
C THR A 459 1.32 -6.66 16.35
N PRO A 460 1.80 -7.33 15.29
CA PRO A 460 2.22 -6.68 14.05
C PRO A 460 1.08 -6.03 13.29
N ASN A 461 1.44 -5.09 12.41
CA ASN A 461 0.54 -4.27 11.59
C ASN A 461 -0.31 -3.26 12.38
N PHE A 462 0.27 -2.74 13.47
CA PHE A 462 -0.31 -1.68 14.30
C PHE A 462 0.68 -0.53 14.47
N ILE A 463 0.13 0.64 14.78
CA ILE A 463 0.85 1.80 15.29
C ILE A 463 0.62 1.82 16.81
N TYR A 464 1.70 1.84 17.58
CA TYR A 464 1.69 2.00 19.02
C TYR A 464 1.88 3.47 19.37
N ASP A 465 0.95 4.06 20.13
CA ASP A 465 1.03 5.40 20.72
C ASP A 465 1.47 5.23 22.18
N LEU A 466 2.73 5.58 22.45
CA LEU A 466 3.34 5.49 23.77
C LEU A 466 3.40 6.89 24.38
N ARG A 467 2.99 6.98 25.65
CA ARG A 467 2.90 8.23 26.42
C ARG A 467 3.64 8.09 27.73
N PHE A 468 4.36 9.13 28.12
CA PHE A 468 5.28 9.14 29.26
C PHE A 468 4.84 10.22 30.25
N GLY A 469 4.54 9.84 31.49
CA GLY A 469 4.19 10.79 32.54
C GLY A 469 5.36 11.09 33.47
N ASN A 470 5.74 12.37 33.60
CA ASN A 470 6.64 12.87 34.65
C ASN A 470 8.02 12.17 34.73
N VAL A 471 8.54 11.64 33.62
CA VAL A 471 9.91 11.11 33.55
C VAL A 471 10.89 12.27 33.70
N LYS A 472 11.89 12.12 34.57
CA LYS A 472 12.90 13.15 34.84
C LYS A 472 14.31 12.64 34.57
N SER A 473 15.22 13.55 34.23
CA SER A 473 16.63 13.21 34.25
C SER A 473 17.11 12.99 35.70
N ALA A 474 18.25 12.35 35.88
CA ALA A 474 18.93 12.24 37.17
C ALA A 474 19.28 13.61 37.79
N THR A 475 19.32 14.67 36.98
CA THR A 475 19.52 16.08 37.40
C THR A 475 18.21 16.84 37.64
N GLY A 476 17.05 16.20 37.46
CA GLY A 476 15.72 16.78 37.69
C GLY A 476 15.10 17.54 36.51
N GLU A 477 15.70 17.48 35.32
CA GLU A 477 15.17 18.12 34.11
C GLU A 477 13.88 17.42 33.63
N GLY A 478 12.92 18.21 33.13
CA GLY A 478 11.69 17.70 32.54
C GLY A 478 11.89 17.23 31.10
N LEU A 479 11.18 16.16 30.72
CA LEU A 479 11.26 15.58 29.38
C LEU A 479 10.61 16.50 28.33
N ARG A 480 11.31 16.73 27.21
CA ARG A 480 10.81 17.62 26.15
C ARG A 480 9.66 17.03 25.32
N ASN A 481 9.71 15.72 25.06
CA ASN A 481 8.67 14.99 24.32
C ASN A 481 8.11 13.85 25.17
N GLU A 482 6.86 14.00 25.59
CA GLU A 482 6.17 13.03 26.46
C GLU A 482 5.39 11.96 25.69
N SER A 483 5.62 11.84 24.38
CA SER A 483 5.00 10.77 23.57
C SER A 483 5.77 10.48 22.28
N LEU A 484 5.55 9.28 21.77
CA LEU A 484 5.97 8.85 20.44
C LEU A 484 4.92 7.94 19.82
N VAL A 485 5.01 7.75 18.51
CA VAL A 485 4.33 6.65 17.83
C VAL A 485 5.34 5.67 17.24
N TYR A 486 5.12 4.38 17.40
CA TYR A 486 5.95 3.33 16.81
C TYR A 486 5.13 2.57 15.75
N THR A 487 5.60 2.55 14.50
CA THR A 487 4.99 1.75 13.44
C THR A 487 5.52 0.32 13.55
N LEU A 488 4.70 -0.62 14.03
CA LEU A 488 5.08 -2.01 14.26
C LEU A 488 4.52 -2.89 13.14
N ASN A 489 5.32 -3.16 12.12
CA ASN A 489 4.96 -4.05 11.01
C ASN A 489 5.44 -5.49 11.26
N ARG A 490 6.56 -5.64 11.97
CA ARG A 490 7.24 -6.92 12.23
C ARG A 490 7.67 -6.98 13.70
N LEU A 491 7.59 -8.19 14.26
CA LEU A 491 8.08 -8.48 15.60
C LEU A 491 9.56 -8.80 15.57
N ARG A 492 10.28 -8.42 16.64
CA ARG A 492 11.64 -8.90 16.86
C ARG A 492 11.59 -10.41 17.12
N ARG A 493 12.44 -11.16 16.41
CA ARG A 493 12.49 -12.62 16.55
C ARG A 493 13.29 -12.97 17.81
N PRO A 494 12.87 -13.98 18.59
CA PRO A 494 13.69 -14.51 19.69
C PRO A 494 15.06 -14.94 19.18
N GLU A 495 16.06 -14.90 20.05
CA GLU A 495 17.36 -15.50 19.71
C GLU A 495 17.21 -17.01 19.47
N SER A 496 17.89 -17.50 18.43
CA SER A 496 17.95 -18.92 18.13
C SER A 496 19.29 -19.25 17.50
N LYS A 497 19.75 -20.49 17.76
CA LYS A 497 20.99 -21.04 17.19
C LYS A 497 20.81 -21.61 15.79
N GLN A 498 19.56 -21.71 15.32
CA GLN A 498 19.27 -22.10 13.95
C GLN A 498 19.53 -20.91 13.01
N SER A 499 19.76 -21.17 11.74
CA SER A 499 19.72 -20.15 10.70
C SER A 499 19.05 -20.75 9.48
N VAL A 500 18.05 -20.06 8.95
CA VAL A 500 17.39 -20.44 7.71
C VAL A 500 17.52 -19.30 6.73
N THR A 501 18.08 -19.57 5.57
CA THR A 501 18.42 -18.57 4.56
C THR A 501 17.78 -18.89 3.22
N ILE A 502 17.49 -17.84 2.46
CA ILE A 502 17.06 -17.93 1.06
C ILE A 502 18.10 -17.21 0.19
N GLU A 503 18.58 -17.93 -0.82
CA GLU A 503 19.44 -17.40 -1.88
C GLU A 503 18.65 -17.42 -3.20
N ALA A 504 18.54 -16.26 -3.85
CA ALA A 504 17.92 -16.16 -5.16
C ALA A 504 18.90 -16.61 -6.26
N ARG A 505 18.40 -17.42 -7.20
CA ARG A 505 19.09 -17.86 -8.42
C ARG A 505 18.16 -17.64 -9.62
N ASP A 506 18.69 -17.74 -10.84
CA ASP A 506 17.96 -17.38 -12.06
C ASP A 506 16.65 -18.14 -12.29
N ASP A 507 16.57 -19.37 -11.82
CA ASP A 507 15.46 -20.31 -12.04
C ASP A 507 14.81 -20.83 -10.74
N ARG A 508 15.36 -20.47 -9.58
CA ARG A 508 14.94 -21.01 -8.27
C ARG A 508 15.34 -20.15 -7.09
N MET A 509 14.68 -20.38 -5.95
CA MET A 509 15.09 -19.89 -4.63
C MET A 509 15.63 -21.06 -3.82
N ARG A 510 16.92 -21.02 -3.47
CA ARG A 510 17.54 -22.06 -2.66
C ARG A 510 17.36 -21.75 -1.19
N VAL A 511 16.84 -22.72 -0.43
CA VAL A 511 16.59 -22.59 1.00
C VAL A 511 17.54 -23.51 1.76
N GLU A 512 18.30 -22.94 2.68
CA GLU A 512 19.24 -23.70 3.51
C GLU A 512 18.98 -23.47 4.99
N ALA A 513 19.12 -24.54 5.79
CA ALA A 513 19.17 -24.48 7.23
C ALA A 513 20.59 -24.82 7.71
N ASN A 514 21.23 -23.90 8.44
CA ASN A 514 22.61 -24.02 8.91
C ASN A 514 23.62 -24.43 7.81
N GLY A 515 23.47 -23.84 6.62
CA GLY A 515 24.31 -24.13 5.45
C GLY A 515 24.03 -25.48 4.76
N LYS A 516 22.98 -26.21 5.17
CA LYS A 516 22.55 -27.45 4.52
C LYS A 516 21.27 -27.21 3.73
N LEU A 517 21.20 -27.78 2.53
CA LEU A 517 20.02 -27.68 1.67
C LEU A 517 18.78 -28.25 2.37
N LEU A 518 17.75 -27.43 2.49
CA LEU A 518 16.43 -27.83 2.98
C LEU A 518 15.49 -28.08 1.81
N THR A 519 15.39 -27.12 0.89
CA THR A 519 14.62 -27.26 -0.35
C THR A 519 15.03 -26.20 -1.38
N GLU A 520 14.53 -26.33 -2.60
CA GLU A 520 14.55 -25.24 -3.58
C GLU A 520 13.12 -24.99 -4.08
N VAL A 521 12.71 -23.71 -4.12
CA VAL A 521 11.48 -23.28 -4.79
C VAL A 521 11.83 -23.05 -6.26
N ARG A 522 11.47 -24.00 -7.11
CA ARG A 522 11.77 -23.98 -8.55
C ARG A 522 10.61 -23.35 -9.30
N THR A 523 10.88 -22.27 -10.01
CA THR A 523 9.83 -21.40 -10.60
C THR A 523 9.81 -21.46 -12.12
N LYS A 524 10.85 -22.05 -12.72
CA LYS A 524 10.99 -22.29 -14.17
C LYS A 524 11.24 -23.77 -14.45
N GLY A 525 11.07 -24.19 -15.70
CA GLY A 525 11.34 -25.56 -16.18
C GLY A 525 10.20 -26.56 -15.94
N PHE A 526 9.13 -26.15 -15.26
CA PHE A 526 7.96 -27.00 -14.97
C PHE A 526 6.65 -26.27 -15.31
N SER A 527 5.54 -27.01 -15.41
CA SER A 527 4.22 -26.45 -15.69
C SER A 527 3.70 -25.53 -14.57
N ASN A 528 4.23 -25.66 -13.36
CA ASN A 528 3.90 -24.87 -12.18
C ASN A 528 5.11 -24.82 -11.23
N PRO A 529 5.19 -23.83 -10.30
CA PRO A 529 6.25 -23.78 -9.31
C PRO A 529 6.18 -24.96 -8.33
N ILE A 530 7.32 -25.60 -8.07
CA ILE A 530 7.45 -26.78 -7.20
C ILE A 530 8.49 -26.57 -6.10
N LEU A 531 8.39 -27.34 -5.01
CA LEU A 531 9.46 -27.43 -4.00
C LEU A 531 10.16 -28.79 -4.13
N TYR A 532 11.44 -28.77 -4.53
CA TYR A 532 12.25 -29.98 -4.74
C TYR A 532 13.76 -29.69 -4.69
N PRO A 533 14.58 -30.56 -4.05
CA PRO A 533 14.17 -31.65 -3.15
C PRO A 533 13.56 -31.10 -1.85
N ILE A 534 13.09 -31.96 -0.93
CA ILE A 534 12.71 -31.52 0.42
C ILE A 534 13.34 -32.46 1.45
N ALA A 535 14.29 -31.93 2.20
CA ALA A 535 15.05 -32.66 3.20
C ALA A 535 14.48 -32.50 4.61
N ASN A 536 14.53 -33.59 5.39
CA ASN A 536 14.41 -33.52 6.84
C ASN A 536 15.74 -33.02 7.46
N PRO A 537 15.80 -32.75 8.78
CA PRO A 537 17.04 -32.27 9.42
C PRO A 537 18.21 -33.27 9.39
N ALA A 538 17.94 -34.55 9.13
CA ALA A 538 18.96 -35.58 8.93
C ALA A 538 19.53 -35.60 7.49
N GLY A 539 19.00 -34.78 6.58
CA GLY A 539 19.43 -34.66 5.19
C GLY A 539 18.77 -35.63 4.22
N GLN A 540 17.80 -36.45 4.66
CA GLN A 540 17.08 -37.37 3.78
C GLN A 540 16.04 -36.60 2.97
N SER A 541 16.07 -36.74 1.64
CA SER A 541 14.99 -36.24 0.79
C SER A 541 13.76 -37.14 0.93
N LEU A 542 12.61 -36.58 1.33
CA LEU A 542 11.40 -37.33 1.64
C LEU A 542 10.33 -37.24 0.53
N VAL A 543 10.70 -36.67 -0.61
CA VAL A 543 9.88 -36.58 -1.83
C VAL A 543 10.51 -37.40 -2.95
N ARG A 544 9.71 -37.73 -3.97
CA ARG A 544 10.18 -38.45 -5.17
C ARG A 544 11.11 -37.61 -6.04
N ASP A 545 11.97 -38.26 -6.83
CA ASP A 545 12.84 -37.62 -7.83
C ASP A 545 12.24 -37.57 -9.23
N TRP A 546 11.60 -38.65 -9.70
CA TRP A 546 10.92 -38.67 -10.99
C TRP A 546 9.79 -37.60 -11.03
N PRO A 547 9.50 -36.93 -12.15
CA PRO A 547 10.32 -36.78 -13.33
C PRO A 547 11.23 -35.54 -13.23
N ILE A 548 11.49 -35.01 -12.03
CA ILE A 548 12.39 -33.88 -11.85
C ILE A 548 13.82 -34.29 -12.24
N ILE A 549 14.19 -35.51 -11.88
CA ILE A 549 15.36 -36.23 -12.40
C ILE A 549 14.85 -37.26 -13.41
N GLU A 550 15.45 -37.29 -14.60
CA GLU A 550 14.99 -38.05 -15.77
C GLU A 550 14.85 -39.55 -15.48
N ASP A 551 15.83 -40.19 -14.85
CA ASP A 551 15.75 -41.61 -14.50
C ASP A 551 15.12 -41.86 -13.11
N GLY A 552 14.76 -40.80 -12.39
CA GLY A 552 14.40 -40.86 -10.97
C GLY A 552 15.51 -41.49 -10.12
N ARG A 553 15.16 -41.99 -8.94
CA ARG A 553 16.05 -42.84 -8.11
C ARG A 553 15.66 -44.31 -8.23
N GLU A 554 16.57 -45.19 -7.79
CA GLU A 554 16.29 -46.62 -7.69
C GLU A 554 15.00 -46.88 -6.87
N GLY A 555 14.16 -47.78 -7.38
CA GLY A 555 12.88 -48.11 -6.75
C GLY A 555 11.74 -47.14 -7.04
N GLU A 556 11.94 -46.14 -7.90
CA GLU A 556 10.86 -45.28 -8.40
C GLU A 556 10.15 -45.84 -9.63
N GLN A 557 8.88 -45.50 -9.73
CA GLN A 557 8.04 -45.83 -10.88
C GLN A 557 7.92 -44.59 -11.78
N PRO A 558 8.13 -44.72 -13.10
CA PRO A 558 7.98 -43.60 -14.04
C PRO A 558 6.49 -43.34 -14.36
N ASP A 559 5.70 -43.01 -13.34
CA ASP A 559 4.27 -42.72 -13.43
C ASP A 559 3.93 -41.29 -13.02
N HIS A 560 2.72 -40.88 -13.39
CA HIS A 560 2.13 -39.59 -13.01
C HIS A 560 3.15 -38.44 -13.05
N PRO A 561 3.71 -38.10 -14.23
CA PRO A 561 4.79 -37.12 -14.34
C PRO A 561 4.40 -35.74 -13.78
N HIS A 562 3.10 -35.46 -13.64
CA HIS A 562 2.56 -34.24 -13.06
C HIS A 562 2.65 -34.18 -11.51
N HIS A 563 2.90 -35.29 -10.80
CA HIS A 563 3.05 -35.29 -9.33
C HIS A 563 4.48 -34.96 -8.89
N LYS A 564 4.91 -33.72 -9.14
CA LYS A 564 6.29 -33.27 -8.92
C LYS A 564 6.50 -32.78 -7.48
N ALA A 565 7.00 -33.68 -6.61
CA ALA A 565 7.30 -33.38 -5.21
C ALA A 565 6.15 -32.63 -4.51
N LEU A 566 6.38 -31.41 -4.01
CA LEU A 566 5.31 -30.53 -3.52
C LEU A 566 4.90 -29.53 -4.61
N PHE A 567 3.63 -29.58 -5.01
CA PHE A 567 3.05 -28.81 -6.12
C PHE A 567 1.62 -28.37 -5.81
N ILE A 568 1.10 -27.41 -6.59
CA ILE A 568 -0.27 -26.90 -6.45
C ILE A 568 -0.94 -26.97 -7.81
N GLY A 569 -2.10 -27.64 -7.87
CA GLY A 569 -2.83 -27.83 -9.11
C GLY A 569 -4.25 -28.33 -8.85
N HIS A 570 -5.17 -28.09 -9.77
CA HIS A 570 -6.53 -28.63 -9.68
C HIS A 570 -7.05 -28.90 -11.09
N GLN A 571 -7.73 -30.02 -11.29
CA GLN A 571 -8.10 -30.45 -12.63
C GLN A 571 -9.15 -29.56 -13.32
N ARG A 572 -9.90 -28.74 -12.56
CA ARG A 572 -10.99 -27.93 -13.12
C ARG A 572 -11.14 -26.58 -12.43
N ILE A 573 -10.24 -25.64 -12.73
CA ILE A 573 -10.39 -24.22 -12.39
C ILE A 573 -10.94 -23.49 -13.61
N ASN A 574 -12.18 -22.99 -13.53
CA ASN A 574 -12.92 -22.46 -14.69
C ASN A 574 -12.90 -23.40 -15.92
N GLY A 575 -12.90 -24.72 -15.66
CA GLY A 575 -12.84 -25.76 -16.69
C GLY A 575 -11.44 -26.10 -17.20
N VAL A 576 -10.39 -25.38 -16.77
CA VAL A 576 -9.00 -25.63 -17.15
C VAL A 576 -8.33 -26.62 -16.19
N ASP A 577 -7.55 -27.54 -16.75
CA ASP A 577 -6.78 -28.55 -16.02
C ASP A 577 -5.38 -28.02 -15.69
N PHE A 578 -5.13 -27.78 -14.40
CA PHE A 578 -3.82 -27.42 -13.84
C PHE A 578 -3.22 -28.54 -12.98
N TRP A 579 -3.83 -29.72 -13.00
CA TRP A 579 -3.32 -30.89 -12.28
C TRP A 579 -2.44 -31.75 -13.15
N HIS A 580 -2.78 -31.88 -14.43
CA HIS A 580 -1.98 -32.58 -15.45
C HIS A 580 -1.11 -31.60 -16.24
N GLU A 581 -0.30 -32.14 -17.16
CA GLU A 581 0.67 -31.36 -17.95
C GLU A 581 0.57 -31.71 -19.44
N GLY A 582 0.96 -30.76 -20.29
CA GLY A 582 0.97 -30.91 -21.74
C GLY A 582 -0.40 -30.74 -22.40
N GLY A 583 -0.44 -30.78 -23.74
CA GLY A 583 -1.68 -30.72 -24.51
C GLY A 583 -2.54 -29.50 -24.19
N SER A 584 -3.75 -29.71 -23.66
CA SER A 584 -4.71 -28.66 -23.32
C SER A 584 -4.67 -28.23 -21.84
N CYS A 585 -3.67 -28.66 -21.07
CA CYS A 585 -3.50 -28.27 -19.67
C CYS A 585 -2.99 -26.83 -19.54
N GLY A 586 -3.38 -26.17 -18.46
CA GLY A 586 -2.88 -24.85 -18.08
C GLY A 586 -1.54 -24.91 -17.36
N THR A 587 -0.92 -23.75 -17.20
CA THR A 587 0.36 -23.57 -16.49
C THR A 587 0.23 -22.49 -15.43
N THR A 588 1.07 -22.57 -14.40
CA THR A 588 1.25 -21.49 -13.42
C THR A 588 2.62 -20.87 -13.58
N GLU A 589 2.67 -19.55 -13.75
CA GLU A 589 3.90 -18.80 -13.95
C GLU A 589 4.12 -17.84 -12.78
N GLN A 590 5.29 -17.89 -12.14
CA GLN A 590 5.68 -16.89 -11.15
C GLN A 590 6.13 -15.61 -11.88
N VAL A 591 5.40 -14.53 -11.68
CA VAL A 591 5.68 -13.23 -12.34
C VAL A 591 6.38 -12.22 -11.43
N ARG A 592 6.37 -12.45 -10.11
CA ARG A 592 7.04 -11.55 -9.16
C ARG A 592 7.43 -12.26 -7.87
N VAL A 593 8.64 -11.97 -7.40
CA VAL A 593 9.04 -12.19 -6.00
C VAL A 593 8.66 -10.92 -5.25
N ILE A 594 7.73 -11.05 -4.32
CA ILE A 594 7.22 -9.93 -3.54
C ILE A 594 8.17 -9.64 -2.37
N GLU A 595 8.62 -10.69 -1.69
CA GLU A 595 9.44 -10.57 -0.50
C GLU A 595 10.28 -11.82 -0.26
N THR A 596 11.51 -11.64 0.21
CA THR A 596 12.35 -12.69 0.79
C THR A 596 12.90 -12.26 2.14
N ARG A 597 12.91 -13.16 3.12
CA ARG A 597 13.53 -12.95 4.43
C ARG A 597 14.34 -14.16 4.86
N SER A 598 15.61 -13.97 5.17
CA SER A 598 16.45 -14.93 5.90
C SER A 598 16.46 -14.58 7.38
N GLY A 599 16.60 -15.56 8.28
CA GLY A 599 16.63 -15.29 9.72
C GLY A 599 17.21 -16.41 10.57
N ARG A 600 17.26 -16.19 11.89
CA ARG A 600 17.87 -17.11 12.88
C ARG A 600 16.92 -18.20 13.39
N ASP A 601 15.77 -18.36 12.77
CA ASP A 601 14.71 -19.27 13.21
C ASP A 601 13.93 -19.81 12.00
N ARG A 602 13.60 -18.93 11.07
CA ARG A 602 12.86 -19.24 9.84
C ARG A 602 13.25 -18.35 8.67
N ALA A 603 12.97 -18.81 7.46
CA ALA A 603 13.00 -17.98 6.26
C ALA A 603 11.60 -17.80 5.69
N LEU A 604 11.38 -16.75 4.89
CA LEU A 604 10.09 -16.47 4.24
C LEU A 604 10.29 -16.07 2.78
N LEU A 605 9.43 -16.58 1.90
CA LEU A 605 9.32 -16.20 0.50
C LEU A 605 7.85 -15.86 0.19
N ARG A 606 7.58 -14.66 -0.35
CA ARG A 606 6.27 -14.30 -0.91
C ARG A 606 6.35 -14.09 -2.41
N THR A 607 5.40 -14.63 -3.16
CA THR A 607 5.39 -14.63 -4.64
C THR A 607 4.01 -14.26 -5.20
N LEU A 608 3.96 -13.72 -6.41
CA LEU A 608 2.75 -13.57 -7.23
C LEU A 608 2.87 -14.47 -8.45
N ASN A 609 1.80 -15.23 -8.72
CA ASN A 609 1.74 -16.20 -9.80
C ASN A 609 0.48 -16.01 -10.65
N LEU A 610 0.59 -16.27 -11.96
CA LEU A 610 -0.51 -16.25 -12.93
C LEU A 610 -0.85 -17.66 -13.38
N TRP A 611 -2.13 -17.99 -13.39
CA TRP A 611 -2.66 -19.26 -13.88
C TRP A 611 -3.17 -19.07 -15.30
N LYS A 612 -2.53 -19.68 -16.28
CA LYS A 612 -2.80 -19.50 -17.70
C LYS A 612 -3.35 -20.78 -18.31
N ASP A 613 -4.34 -20.67 -19.20
CA ASP A 613 -4.75 -21.81 -20.03
C ASP A 613 -3.68 -22.16 -21.08
N ALA A 614 -3.90 -23.25 -21.82
CA ALA A 614 -2.99 -23.71 -22.87
C ALA A 614 -2.78 -22.70 -24.03
N LYS A 615 -3.59 -21.64 -24.11
CA LYS A 615 -3.46 -20.55 -25.10
C LYS A 615 -2.78 -19.31 -24.51
N GLY A 616 -2.34 -19.37 -23.26
CA GLY A 616 -1.70 -18.26 -22.55
C GLY A 616 -2.68 -17.25 -21.93
N LYS A 617 -4.00 -17.49 -22.00
CA LYS A 617 -4.99 -16.60 -21.38
C LYS A 617 -4.96 -16.79 -19.87
N VAL A 618 -4.80 -15.69 -19.12
CA VAL A 618 -4.84 -15.71 -17.66
C VAL A 618 -6.27 -15.97 -17.17
N ILE A 619 -6.41 -16.96 -16.30
CA ILE A 619 -7.67 -17.41 -15.69
C ILE A 619 -7.84 -16.81 -14.29
N CYS A 620 -6.75 -16.77 -13.51
CA CYS A 620 -6.68 -16.18 -12.19
C CYS A 620 -5.22 -15.93 -11.80
N SER A 621 -5.02 -15.42 -10.59
CA SER A 621 -3.69 -15.26 -10.00
C SER A 621 -3.70 -15.79 -8.57
N ASP A 622 -2.52 -16.05 -8.03
CA ASP A 622 -2.37 -16.37 -6.61
C ASP A 622 -1.17 -15.63 -6.00
N THR A 623 -1.23 -15.36 -4.71
CA THR A 623 -0.04 -15.09 -3.91
C THR A 623 0.26 -16.26 -2.99
N ARG A 624 1.54 -16.60 -2.84
CA ARG A 624 2.01 -17.66 -1.92
C ARG A 624 3.01 -17.07 -0.97
N GLU A 625 2.78 -17.26 0.32
CA GLU A 625 3.80 -17.08 1.34
C GLU A 625 4.26 -18.46 1.84
N TRP A 626 5.53 -18.75 1.62
CA TRP A 626 6.22 -19.91 2.16
C TRP A 626 7.04 -19.51 3.38
N ARG A 627 6.92 -20.25 4.48
CA ARG A 627 7.80 -20.11 5.65
C ARG A 627 8.55 -21.41 5.87
N PHE A 628 9.86 -21.34 6.03
CA PHE A 628 10.74 -22.50 6.18
C PHE A 628 11.39 -22.47 7.55
N GLY A 629 11.31 -23.57 8.30
CA GLY A 629 11.89 -23.68 9.64
C GLY A 629 12.44 -25.07 9.92
N VAL A 630 13.28 -25.16 10.94
CA VAL A 630 13.76 -26.43 11.50
C VAL A 630 13.64 -26.39 13.01
N ALA A 631 12.82 -27.28 13.57
CA ALA A 631 12.61 -27.39 15.01
C ALA A 631 12.20 -28.82 15.38
N ASP A 632 12.61 -29.26 16.58
CA ASP A 632 12.20 -30.53 17.18
C ASP A 632 12.37 -31.74 16.25
N GLY A 633 13.49 -31.82 15.52
CA GLY A 633 13.78 -32.95 14.61
C GLY A 633 12.94 -32.98 13.32
N ALA A 634 12.25 -31.89 12.98
CA ALA A 634 11.50 -31.75 11.73
C ALA A 634 11.83 -30.45 10.99
N THR A 635 11.81 -30.54 9.66
CA THR A 635 11.69 -29.40 8.77
C THR A 635 10.21 -29.03 8.69
N SER A 636 9.87 -27.76 8.95
CA SER A 636 8.53 -27.21 8.71
C SER A 636 8.53 -26.34 7.45
N ILE A 637 7.51 -26.54 6.62
CA ILE A 637 7.18 -25.65 5.50
C ILE A 637 5.74 -25.21 5.69
N ASP A 638 5.50 -23.93 5.93
CA ASP A 638 4.16 -23.38 5.99
C ASP A 638 3.83 -22.70 4.66
N LEU A 639 2.61 -22.92 4.19
CA LEU A 639 2.03 -22.28 3.03
C LEU A 639 0.81 -21.47 3.46
N GLU A 640 0.84 -20.17 3.21
CA GLU A 640 -0.37 -19.35 3.08
C GLU A 640 -0.58 -19.04 1.59
N LEU A 641 -1.67 -19.54 1.03
CA LEU A 641 -2.04 -19.42 -0.37
C LEU A 641 -3.29 -18.56 -0.50
N ASN A 642 -3.21 -17.46 -1.23
CA ASN A 642 -4.38 -16.65 -1.58
C ASN A 642 -4.70 -16.82 -3.07
N MET A 643 -5.79 -17.53 -3.38
CA MET A 643 -6.32 -17.60 -4.74
C MET A 643 -7.16 -16.36 -5.02
N HIS A 644 -6.86 -15.63 -6.09
CA HIS A 644 -7.49 -14.36 -6.42
C HIS A 644 -8.38 -14.48 -7.67
N ALA A 645 -9.64 -14.09 -7.57
CA ALA A 645 -10.56 -13.94 -8.71
C ALA A 645 -10.23 -12.67 -9.51
N SER A 646 -9.01 -12.61 -10.06
CA SER A 646 -8.43 -11.41 -10.67
C SER A 646 -8.83 -11.18 -12.12
N HIS A 647 -9.35 -12.21 -12.81
CA HIS A 647 -9.68 -12.17 -14.24
C HIS A 647 -11.14 -12.61 -14.48
N GLY A 648 -12.05 -12.19 -13.58
CA GLY A 648 -13.46 -12.58 -13.55
C GLY A 648 -13.77 -13.55 -12.41
N ASP A 649 -14.99 -14.09 -12.42
CA ASP A 649 -15.41 -15.10 -11.45
C ASP A 649 -14.51 -16.34 -11.50
N LEU A 650 -14.12 -16.83 -10.33
CA LEU A 650 -13.23 -17.98 -10.18
C LEU A 650 -14.00 -19.17 -9.60
N THR A 651 -14.05 -20.27 -10.34
CA THR A 651 -14.76 -21.49 -9.96
C THR A 651 -13.80 -22.66 -9.87
N PHE A 652 -13.71 -23.24 -8.68
CA PHE A 652 -13.12 -24.56 -8.44
C PHE A 652 -14.24 -25.59 -8.58
N SER A 653 -14.27 -26.33 -9.69
CA SER A 653 -15.28 -27.38 -9.86
C SER A 653 -15.03 -28.53 -8.90
N GLU A 654 -16.05 -29.33 -8.59
CA GLU A 654 -15.81 -30.50 -7.77
C GLU A 654 -15.00 -31.56 -8.52
N TYR A 655 -13.87 -31.96 -7.96
CA TYR A 655 -13.04 -33.01 -8.54
C TYR A 655 -12.13 -33.66 -7.50
N LYS A 656 -11.77 -34.93 -7.71
CA LYS A 656 -10.91 -35.69 -6.78
C LYS A 656 -9.43 -35.26 -6.86
N ASP A 657 -8.99 -34.85 -8.04
CA ASP A 657 -7.61 -34.49 -8.38
C ASP A 657 -7.38 -32.98 -8.16
N GLY A 658 -6.75 -32.68 -7.02
CA GLY A 658 -6.49 -31.36 -6.45
C GLY A 658 -6.04 -31.51 -4.99
N PHE A 659 -5.72 -30.46 -4.23
CA PHE A 659 -5.36 -29.12 -4.69
C PHE A 659 -3.89 -28.80 -4.39
N VAL A 660 -3.48 -28.95 -3.12
CA VAL A 660 -2.06 -28.87 -2.74
C VAL A 660 -1.55 -30.29 -2.54
N GLY A 661 -0.68 -30.75 -3.43
CA GLY A 661 -0.23 -32.13 -3.54
C GLY A 661 1.23 -32.31 -3.14
N LEU A 662 1.51 -33.35 -2.37
CA LEU A 662 2.84 -33.85 -2.07
C LEU A 662 2.97 -35.27 -2.59
N ARG A 663 4.06 -35.57 -3.30
CA ARG A 663 4.41 -36.93 -3.61
C ARG A 663 5.67 -37.37 -2.88
N THR A 664 5.49 -38.40 -2.06
CA THR A 664 6.51 -38.89 -1.13
C THR A 664 7.57 -39.72 -1.81
N HIS A 665 8.68 -39.90 -1.10
CA HIS A 665 9.71 -40.88 -1.42
C HIS A 665 9.11 -42.29 -1.66
N PRO A 666 9.61 -43.09 -2.64
CA PRO A 666 9.07 -44.42 -2.96
C PRO A 666 9.00 -45.37 -1.76
N HIS A 667 9.97 -45.31 -0.85
CA HIS A 667 9.94 -46.11 0.39
C HIS A 667 8.77 -45.79 1.33
N LEU A 668 8.18 -44.60 1.25
CA LEU A 668 7.01 -44.22 2.05
C LEU A 668 5.68 -44.62 1.40
N ARG A 669 5.71 -45.34 0.27
CA ARG A 669 4.53 -45.98 -0.30
C ARG A 669 3.96 -47.01 0.66
N LEU A 670 2.65 -47.25 0.56
CA LEU A 670 1.94 -48.26 1.35
C LEU A 670 1.94 -49.62 0.65
N VAL A 671 2.08 -49.63 -0.67
CA VAL A 671 2.03 -50.83 -1.51
C VAL A 671 3.15 -50.81 -2.54
N ALA A 672 3.91 -51.92 -2.60
CA ALA A 672 4.93 -52.18 -3.61
C ALA A 672 4.30 -52.46 -4.98
N ASN A 673 5.05 -52.23 -6.04
CA ASN A 673 4.68 -52.61 -7.40
C ASN A 673 5.91 -53.13 -8.16
N PRO A 674 6.36 -54.37 -7.89
CA PRO A 674 7.61 -54.90 -8.44
C PRO A 674 7.64 -54.88 -9.97
N GLY A 675 6.51 -55.12 -10.63
CA GLY A 675 6.36 -55.05 -12.09
C GLY A 675 6.54 -53.65 -12.69
N LYS A 676 6.66 -52.62 -11.84
CA LYS A 676 6.93 -51.23 -12.21
C LYS A 676 8.16 -50.66 -11.50
N GLY A 677 9.05 -51.52 -11.00
CA GLY A 677 10.33 -51.14 -10.40
C GLY A 677 10.29 -50.91 -8.88
N VAL A 678 9.11 -50.76 -8.26
CA VAL A 678 8.98 -50.50 -6.81
C VAL A 678 8.94 -51.82 -6.06
N LYS A 679 10.12 -52.30 -5.64
CA LYS A 679 10.25 -53.59 -4.95
C LYS A 679 10.07 -53.48 -3.43
N GLU A 680 10.61 -52.43 -2.83
CA GLU A 680 10.63 -52.24 -1.38
C GLU A 680 9.84 -51.00 -0.96
N VAL A 681 8.95 -51.18 0.01
CA VAL A 681 8.17 -50.09 0.62
C VAL A 681 8.05 -50.36 2.12
N PHE A 682 8.05 -49.28 2.91
CA PHE A 682 8.02 -49.33 4.38
C PHE A 682 6.97 -48.39 4.96
N GLY A 683 6.15 -47.77 4.10
CA GLY A 683 5.20 -46.73 4.47
C GLY A 683 4.01 -47.26 5.26
N LYS A 684 3.65 -46.51 6.28
CA LYS A 684 2.39 -46.57 7.03
C LYS A 684 1.72 -45.20 6.91
N ALA A 685 0.40 -45.17 7.03
CA ALA A 685 -0.35 -43.93 6.99
C ALA A 685 -1.52 -43.93 7.96
N VAL A 686 -1.76 -42.78 8.60
CA VAL A 686 -2.89 -42.52 9.48
C VAL A 686 -3.35 -41.07 9.31
N ASN A 687 -4.63 -40.81 9.57
CA ASN A 687 -5.17 -39.46 9.63
C ASN A 687 -5.64 -39.08 11.04
N SER A 688 -6.05 -37.82 11.23
CA SER A 688 -6.42 -37.30 12.56
C SER A 688 -7.63 -37.99 13.23
N VAL A 689 -8.41 -38.76 12.48
CA VAL A 689 -9.57 -39.52 12.99
C VAL A 689 -9.29 -41.02 13.14
N GLY A 690 -8.02 -41.45 13.00
CA GLY A 690 -7.59 -42.83 13.19
C GLY A 690 -7.83 -43.76 12.00
N VAL A 691 -8.19 -43.24 10.82
CA VAL A 691 -8.28 -44.06 9.61
C VAL A 691 -6.89 -44.31 9.05
N GLU A 692 -6.60 -45.57 8.74
CA GLU A 692 -5.29 -46.02 8.29
C GLU A 692 -5.24 -46.42 6.81
N GLY A 693 -4.04 -46.33 6.24
CA GLY A 693 -3.70 -46.87 4.94
C GLY A 693 -4.52 -46.30 3.78
N LYS A 694 -4.91 -47.16 2.82
CA LYS A 694 -5.67 -46.76 1.61
C LYS A 694 -7.07 -46.21 1.92
N ALA A 695 -7.63 -46.48 3.10
CA ALA A 695 -8.96 -46.05 3.48
C ALA A 695 -9.05 -44.53 3.75
N ILE A 696 -7.90 -43.85 3.90
CA ILE A 696 -7.81 -42.40 4.07
C ILE A 696 -8.35 -41.65 2.84
N TRP A 697 -8.24 -42.24 1.65
CA TRP A 697 -8.75 -41.64 0.42
C TRP A 697 -10.23 -41.28 0.55
N GLY A 698 -10.56 -40.00 0.37
CA GLY A 698 -11.91 -39.49 0.44
C GLY A 698 -12.45 -39.22 1.84
N GLN A 699 -11.62 -39.30 2.88
CA GLN A 699 -12.02 -38.97 4.25
C GLN A 699 -11.75 -37.49 4.59
N ARG A 700 -12.43 -37.05 5.65
CA ARG A 700 -12.23 -35.76 6.31
C ARG A 700 -11.25 -35.94 7.46
N ALA A 701 -10.25 -35.09 7.53
CA ALA A 701 -9.28 -35.08 8.62
C ALA A 701 -8.58 -33.72 8.69
N ASP A 702 -8.07 -33.38 9.87
CA ASP A 702 -7.28 -32.18 10.11
C ASP A 702 -5.85 -32.34 9.57
N TRP A 703 -5.31 -33.55 9.66
CA TRP A 703 -3.98 -33.89 9.18
C TRP A 703 -3.90 -35.34 8.68
N VAL A 704 -2.93 -35.58 7.80
CA VAL A 704 -2.56 -36.92 7.30
C VAL A 704 -1.06 -37.10 7.46
N HIS A 705 -0.64 -38.24 7.99
CA HIS A 705 0.75 -38.58 8.30
C HIS A 705 1.14 -39.89 7.61
N TYR A 706 2.25 -39.85 6.87
CA TYR A 706 2.88 -41.01 6.25
C TYR A 706 4.28 -41.17 6.84
N TRP A 707 4.66 -42.37 7.29
CA TRP A 707 5.97 -42.62 7.89
C TRP A 707 6.47 -44.03 7.62
N GLY A 708 7.76 -44.25 7.77
CA GLY A 708 8.41 -45.54 7.54
C GLY A 708 9.93 -45.40 7.61
N LYS A 709 10.64 -46.33 6.95
CA LYS A 709 12.09 -46.21 6.76
C LYS A 709 12.41 -45.64 5.39
N VAL A 710 13.24 -44.60 5.33
CA VAL A 710 13.85 -44.08 4.10
C VAL A 710 15.35 -44.30 4.24
N GLU A 711 15.98 -44.97 3.27
CA GLU A 711 17.43 -45.30 3.34
C GLU A 711 17.82 -45.97 4.68
N GLY A 712 16.98 -46.89 5.16
CA GLY A 712 17.18 -47.64 6.42
C GLY A 712 16.86 -46.90 7.72
N LYS A 713 16.67 -45.58 7.70
CA LYS A 713 16.42 -44.74 8.87
C LYS A 713 14.96 -44.28 8.94
N ASP A 714 14.46 -44.04 10.15
CA ASP A 714 13.10 -43.55 10.34
C ASP A 714 12.90 -42.18 9.70
N ALA A 715 11.78 -42.02 9.00
CA ALA A 715 11.39 -40.78 8.38
C ALA A 715 9.87 -40.71 8.18
N GLY A 716 9.35 -39.49 8.06
CA GLY A 716 7.94 -39.30 7.74
C GLY A 716 7.60 -37.89 7.30
N VAL A 717 6.42 -37.80 6.68
CA VAL A 717 5.83 -36.56 6.20
C VAL A 717 4.41 -36.41 6.73
N ALA A 718 4.06 -35.21 7.21
CA ALA A 718 2.70 -34.89 7.59
C ALA A 718 2.24 -33.60 6.92
N ILE A 719 0.97 -33.55 6.53
CA ILE A 719 0.31 -32.34 6.02
C ILE A 719 -0.81 -31.99 6.99
N LEU A 720 -0.82 -30.75 7.46
CA LEU A 720 -1.73 -30.21 8.46
C LEU A 720 -2.57 -29.10 7.80
N SER A 721 -3.89 -29.23 7.85
CA SER A 721 -4.84 -28.21 7.37
C SER A 721 -5.25 -27.31 8.52
N HIS A 722 -5.00 -26.01 8.41
CA HIS A 722 -5.43 -25.07 9.45
C HIS A 722 -6.96 -24.96 9.51
N PRO A 723 -7.59 -24.86 10.70
CA PRO A 723 -9.04 -24.75 10.84
C PRO A 723 -9.64 -23.45 10.31
N SER A 724 -8.81 -22.42 10.04
CA SER A 724 -9.25 -21.21 9.34
C SER A 724 -9.54 -21.43 7.86
N ASN A 725 -9.16 -22.58 7.29
CA ASN A 725 -9.50 -22.93 5.92
C ASN A 725 -11.03 -23.13 5.82
N PRO A 726 -11.70 -22.65 4.77
CA PRO A 726 -13.09 -23.01 4.57
C PRO A 726 -13.19 -24.52 4.36
N ARG A 727 -14.34 -25.09 4.76
CA ARG A 727 -14.64 -26.52 4.60
C ARG A 727 -13.71 -27.43 5.42
N ASN A 728 -13.31 -26.96 6.60
CA ASN A 728 -12.57 -27.75 7.58
C ASN A 728 -13.50 -28.73 8.35
N PRO A 729 -13.05 -29.95 8.69
CA PRO A 729 -11.80 -30.60 8.28
C PRO A 729 -11.70 -30.84 6.77
N SER A 730 -10.50 -30.70 6.21
CA SER A 730 -10.27 -30.82 4.76
C SER A 730 -10.54 -32.25 4.25
N TRP A 731 -10.87 -32.37 2.96
CA TRP A 731 -11.01 -33.64 2.25
C TRP A 731 -9.68 -34.07 1.64
N TRP A 732 -9.34 -35.36 1.72
CA TRP A 732 -8.01 -35.86 1.37
C TRP A 732 -8.00 -36.82 0.17
N HIS A 733 -7.21 -36.45 -0.85
CA HIS A 733 -6.76 -37.38 -1.89
C HIS A 733 -5.42 -38.00 -1.47
N ALA A 734 -5.46 -38.95 -0.54
CA ALA A 734 -4.29 -39.71 -0.11
C ALA A 734 -4.28 -41.11 -0.75
N ARG A 735 -3.14 -41.55 -1.31
CA ARG A 735 -3.04 -42.78 -2.10
C ARG A 735 -1.93 -43.70 -1.60
N ASP A 736 -2.17 -44.99 -1.75
CA ASP A 736 -1.22 -46.08 -1.44
C ASP A 736 0.10 -46.01 -2.21
N TYR A 737 0.09 -45.41 -3.40
CA TYR A 737 1.30 -45.15 -4.16
C TYR A 737 2.07 -43.91 -3.69
N GLY A 738 1.68 -43.20 -2.63
CA GLY A 738 2.45 -42.11 -1.99
C GLY A 738 2.08 -40.67 -2.39
N LEU A 739 0.93 -40.46 -3.04
CA LEU A 739 0.37 -39.12 -3.25
C LEU A 739 -0.44 -38.73 -2.01
N ILE A 740 -0.21 -37.53 -1.47
CA ILE A 740 -1.02 -36.94 -0.43
C ILE A 740 -1.43 -35.55 -0.91
N ALA A 741 -2.71 -35.34 -1.21
CA ALA A 741 -3.20 -34.01 -1.56
C ALA A 741 -4.37 -33.59 -0.68
N VAL A 742 -4.25 -32.38 -0.13
CA VAL A 742 -5.32 -31.71 0.60
C VAL A 742 -6.18 -30.95 -0.39
N ASN A 743 -7.49 -31.22 -0.40
CA ASN A 743 -8.39 -30.75 -1.44
C ASN A 743 -9.75 -30.31 -0.86
N PRO A 744 -9.94 -29.00 -0.59
CA PRO A 744 -11.23 -28.48 -0.11
C PRO A 744 -12.34 -28.52 -1.18
N PHE A 745 -12.07 -29.00 -2.39
CA PHE A 745 -12.99 -29.08 -3.54
C PHE A 745 -13.35 -30.54 -3.90
N GLY A 746 -13.15 -31.47 -2.97
CA GLY A 746 -13.51 -32.87 -3.15
C GLY A 746 -14.97 -33.07 -3.62
N PRO A 747 -15.25 -34.12 -4.40
CA PRO A 747 -16.58 -34.32 -4.98
C PRO A 747 -17.60 -34.80 -3.95
N LYS A 748 -18.84 -34.31 -4.04
CA LYS A 748 -19.94 -34.65 -3.11
C LYS A 748 -20.21 -36.15 -3.05
N ARG A 749 -20.15 -36.82 -4.20
CA ARG A 749 -20.29 -38.30 -4.31
C ARG A 749 -19.24 -39.08 -3.51
N SER A 750 -18.18 -38.44 -3.04
CA SER A 750 -17.10 -39.03 -2.24
C SER A 750 -16.90 -38.30 -0.92
N LYS A 751 -17.97 -37.79 -0.30
CA LYS A 751 -17.95 -37.08 1.00
C LYS A 751 -17.26 -35.70 0.97
N GLY A 752 -17.07 -35.12 -0.21
CA GLY A 752 -16.57 -33.75 -0.43
C GLY A 752 -17.65 -32.67 -0.35
N ASP A 753 -17.28 -31.39 -0.42
CA ASP A 753 -18.23 -30.25 -0.38
C ASP A 753 -18.67 -29.78 -1.77
N GLY A 754 -18.02 -30.29 -2.81
CA GLY A 754 -18.31 -29.95 -4.19
C GLY A 754 -17.68 -28.63 -4.64
N LYS A 755 -18.30 -28.01 -5.63
CA LYS A 755 -17.83 -26.77 -6.29
C LYS A 755 -17.71 -25.61 -5.30
N LEU A 756 -16.68 -24.76 -5.45
CA LEU A 756 -16.59 -23.44 -4.82
C LEU A 756 -16.49 -22.36 -5.91
N SER A 757 -17.21 -21.25 -5.77
CA SER A 757 -17.09 -20.09 -6.65
C SER A 757 -16.79 -18.83 -5.85
N LEU A 758 -15.89 -18.00 -6.37
CA LEU A 758 -15.52 -16.69 -5.88
C LEU A 758 -15.93 -15.66 -6.94
N PRO A 759 -16.73 -14.64 -6.57
CA PRO A 759 -16.98 -13.52 -7.45
C PRO A 759 -15.69 -12.78 -7.83
N ALA A 760 -15.66 -12.15 -9.00
CA ALA A 760 -14.57 -11.28 -9.42
C ALA A 760 -14.16 -10.29 -8.30
N GLY A 761 -12.86 -10.07 -8.12
CA GLY A 761 -12.32 -9.17 -7.09
C GLY A 761 -12.22 -9.78 -5.69
N GLN A 762 -12.74 -11.00 -5.46
CA GLN A 762 -12.63 -11.72 -4.19
C GLN A 762 -11.36 -12.58 -4.12
N SER A 763 -11.07 -13.11 -2.94
CA SER A 763 -9.97 -14.05 -2.75
C SER A 763 -10.32 -15.14 -1.74
N LEU A 764 -9.65 -16.29 -1.90
CA LEU A 764 -9.74 -17.44 -1.00
C LEU A 764 -8.36 -17.66 -0.37
N THR A 765 -8.27 -17.57 0.95
CA THR A 765 -7.06 -17.87 1.71
C THR A 765 -7.08 -19.32 2.21
N LEU A 766 -5.99 -20.04 2.01
CA LEU A 766 -5.76 -21.40 2.48
C LEU A 766 -4.41 -21.51 3.18
N ARG A 767 -4.35 -22.31 4.24
CA ARG A 767 -3.18 -22.46 5.11
C ARG A 767 -2.88 -23.92 5.41
N TYR A 768 -1.63 -24.29 5.16
CA TYR A 768 -1.14 -25.64 5.37
C TYR A 768 0.24 -25.61 6.01
N ARG A 769 0.51 -26.58 6.88
CA ARG A 769 1.86 -26.87 7.38
C ARG A 769 2.28 -28.25 6.91
N PHE A 770 3.48 -28.34 6.36
CA PHE A 770 4.13 -29.59 5.98
C PHE A 770 5.26 -29.86 6.96
N LEU A 771 5.33 -31.08 7.48
CA LEU A 771 6.38 -31.53 8.37
C LEU A 771 7.16 -32.66 7.71
N PHE A 772 8.48 -32.56 7.71
CA PHE A 772 9.40 -33.58 7.20
C PHE A 772 10.37 -33.97 8.33
N HIS A 773 10.20 -35.14 8.93
CA HIS A 773 10.94 -35.55 10.13
C HIS A 773 11.80 -36.78 9.91
N GLY A 774 12.83 -36.95 10.76
CA GLY A 774 13.67 -38.15 10.87
C GLY A 774 13.34 -39.03 12.10
N LEU A 775 12.16 -38.81 12.69
CA LEU A 775 11.71 -39.50 13.91
C LEU A 775 10.91 -40.78 13.59
N PRO A 776 10.88 -41.77 14.49
CA PRO A 776 9.89 -42.85 14.45
C PRO A 776 8.46 -42.29 14.41
N GLY A 777 7.54 -42.97 13.74
CA GLY A 777 6.18 -42.47 13.50
C GLY A 777 5.43 -41.99 14.76
N PRO A 778 5.27 -42.84 15.80
CA PRO A 778 4.62 -42.45 17.04
C PRO A 778 5.29 -41.25 17.74
N ASP A 779 6.62 -41.15 17.63
CA ASP A 779 7.43 -40.11 18.29
C ASP A 779 7.36 -38.76 17.57
N ALA A 780 6.85 -38.72 16.33
CA ALA A 780 6.66 -37.47 15.59
C ALA A 780 5.60 -36.55 16.23
N ALA A 781 4.73 -37.10 17.09
CA ALA A 781 3.73 -36.38 17.89
C ALA A 781 2.86 -35.40 17.07
N ILE A 782 2.38 -35.84 15.90
CA ILE A 782 1.66 -34.98 14.93
C ILE A 782 0.46 -34.27 15.54
N ALA A 783 -0.35 -34.95 16.37
CA ALA A 783 -1.50 -34.34 17.03
C ALA A 783 -1.10 -33.17 17.95
N LYS A 784 0.01 -33.31 18.69
CA LYS A 784 0.55 -32.22 19.54
C LYS A 784 1.06 -31.05 18.70
N ARG A 785 1.77 -31.34 17.59
CA ARG A 785 2.25 -30.31 16.66
C ARG A 785 1.10 -29.59 15.95
N TYR A 786 0.00 -30.29 15.66
CA TYR A 786 -1.21 -29.68 15.13
C TYR A 786 -1.85 -28.75 16.16
N ALA A 787 -2.00 -29.16 17.41
CA ALA A 787 -2.51 -28.28 18.47
C ALA A 787 -1.66 -26.99 18.62
N ALA A 788 -0.34 -27.10 18.54
CA ALA A 788 0.56 -25.94 18.53
C ALA A 788 0.36 -25.06 17.30
N TYR A 789 0.27 -25.64 16.10
CA TYR A 789 0.03 -24.91 14.85
C TYR A 789 -1.30 -24.13 14.85
N VAL A 790 -2.36 -24.72 15.39
CA VAL A 790 -3.68 -24.07 15.49
C VAL A 790 -3.71 -22.93 16.50
N ALA A 791 -2.83 -22.98 17.50
CA ALA A 791 -2.69 -21.92 18.50
C ALA A 791 -1.85 -20.73 17.99
N GLU A 792 -1.16 -20.85 16.85
CA GLU A 792 -0.39 -19.74 16.27
C GLU A 792 -1.33 -18.64 15.77
N GLU A 793 -1.19 -17.44 16.35
CA GLU A 793 -1.98 -16.30 15.91
C GLU A 793 -1.66 -15.89 14.48
N LEU A 794 -2.71 -15.52 13.76
CA LEU A 794 -2.60 -15.05 12.40
C LEU A 794 -2.03 -13.64 12.40
N THR A 795 -0.99 -13.41 11.61
CA THR A 795 -0.53 -12.05 11.35
C THR A 795 -1.73 -11.24 10.81
N PRO A 796 -2.19 -10.19 11.52
CA PRO A 796 -3.38 -9.47 11.09
C PRO A 796 -3.12 -8.83 9.73
N ARG A 797 -3.98 -9.10 8.74
CA ARG A 797 -3.95 -8.37 7.47
C ARG A 797 -4.37 -6.91 7.68
N THR A 798 -4.02 -6.04 6.74
CA THR A 798 -4.56 -4.68 6.80
C THR A 798 -6.07 -4.72 6.58
N VAL A 799 -6.81 -3.85 7.25
CA VAL A 799 -8.26 -3.74 7.03
C VAL A 799 -8.48 -3.11 5.66
N VAL A 800 -8.87 -3.92 4.68
CA VAL A 800 -9.07 -3.44 3.32
C VAL A 800 -10.54 -3.11 3.08
N SER A 801 -10.81 -1.94 2.49
CA SER A 801 -12.17 -1.57 2.09
C SER A 801 -12.67 -2.50 0.98
N PRO A 802 -13.92 -3.03 1.05
CA PRO A 802 -14.46 -3.85 -0.02
C PRO A 802 -14.48 -3.08 -1.34
N ILE A 803 -14.40 -3.79 -2.45
CA ILE A 803 -14.70 -3.21 -3.76
C ILE A 803 -16.18 -2.81 -3.72
N PRO A 804 -16.55 -1.57 -4.09
CA PRO A 804 -17.97 -1.21 -4.22
C PRO A 804 -18.67 -2.24 -5.13
N SER A 805 -19.78 -2.79 -4.67
CA SER A 805 -20.49 -3.86 -5.37
C SER A 805 -20.98 -3.39 -6.76
N GLY A 806 -20.72 -4.18 -7.81
CA GLY A 806 -21.19 -3.92 -9.18
C GLY A 806 -20.22 -3.19 -10.12
N VAL A 807 -19.01 -2.85 -9.68
CA VAL A 807 -18.05 -2.09 -10.51
C VAL A 807 -17.23 -2.97 -11.48
N LEU A 808 -17.09 -4.26 -11.17
CA LEU A 808 -16.34 -5.24 -11.97
C LEU A 808 -17.09 -5.82 -13.17
N GLU A 809 -18.40 -5.51 -13.33
CA GLU A 809 -19.20 -5.93 -14.50
C GLU A 809 -19.01 -4.98 -15.71
N SER A 810 -17.94 -4.17 -15.74
CA SER A 810 -17.73 -3.11 -16.73
C SER A 810 -16.84 -3.50 -17.92
N SER A 811 -16.60 -4.79 -18.18
CA SER A 811 -16.35 -5.20 -19.57
C SER A 811 -17.68 -5.06 -20.31
N VAL A 812 -17.96 -3.85 -20.81
CA VAL A 812 -19.10 -3.61 -21.70
C VAL A 812 -18.92 -4.58 -22.87
N SER A 813 -19.65 -5.69 -22.86
CA SER A 813 -19.60 -6.63 -23.97
C SER A 813 -20.13 -5.90 -25.21
N GLU A 814 -19.53 -6.16 -26.37
CA GLU A 814 -20.03 -5.62 -27.64
C GLU A 814 -21.52 -5.93 -27.84
N GLU A 815 -22.01 -7.01 -27.22
CA GLU A 815 -23.40 -7.45 -27.21
C GLU A 815 -24.35 -6.49 -26.47
N VAL A 816 -23.91 -5.84 -25.39
CA VAL A 816 -24.68 -4.81 -24.68
C VAL A 816 -24.85 -3.56 -25.55
N VAL A 817 -23.80 -3.12 -26.25
CA VAL A 817 -23.86 -2.00 -27.21
C VAL A 817 -24.77 -2.36 -28.40
N LYS A 818 -24.73 -3.62 -28.85
CA LYS A 818 -25.59 -4.15 -29.92
C LYS A 818 -27.07 -4.17 -29.51
N ASN A 819 -27.37 -4.55 -28.26
CA ASN A 819 -28.72 -4.58 -27.71
C ASN A 819 -29.27 -3.17 -27.42
N ALA A 820 -28.44 -2.23 -26.95
CA ALA A 820 -28.81 -0.83 -26.79
C ALA A 820 -29.19 -0.17 -28.14
N LYS A 821 -28.43 -0.45 -29.21
CA LYS A 821 -28.74 0.03 -30.57
C LYS A 821 -30.05 -0.53 -31.13
N LYS A 822 -30.42 -1.77 -30.80
CA LYS A 822 -31.72 -2.37 -31.20
C LYS A 822 -32.93 -1.74 -30.50
N ARG A 823 -32.73 -1.08 -29.35
CA ARG A 823 -33.78 -0.44 -28.55
C ARG A 823 -34.00 1.06 -28.86
N GLY A 824 -33.35 1.59 -29.91
CA GLY A 824 -33.55 2.88 -30.61
C GLY A 824 -34.30 4.02 -29.90
N GLY A 825 -33.69 5.21 -29.84
CA GLY A 825 -34.27 6.37 -29.13
C GLY A 825 -35.69 6.77 -29.58
N SER A 826 -36.58 6.97 -28.60
CA SER A 826 -37.99 7.34 -28.80
C SER A 826 -38.29 8.80 -28.44
N LEU A 827 -37.28 9.52 -27.95
CA LEU A 827 -37.41 10.91 -27.54
C LEU A 827 -37.27 11.87 -28.73
N GLN A 828 -38.30 12.66 -29.00
CA GLN A 828 -38.32 13.65 -30.09
C GLN A 828 -37.71 14.99 -29.65
N SER A 829 -38.09 15.49 -28.47
CA SER A 829 -37.57 16.73 -27.92
C SER A 829 -37.86 16.83 -26.42
N VAL A 830 -37.06 17.61 -25.70
CA VAL A 830 -37.38 18.01 -24.32
C VAL A 830 -37.24 19.52 -24.17
N THR A 831 -38.30 20.16 -23.70
CA THR A 831 -38.30 21.59 -23.40
C THR A 831 -38.31 21.80 -21.89
N ARG A 832 -37.40 22.63 -21.39
CA ARG A 832 -37.34 23.01 -19.98
C ARG A 832 -38.02 24.37 -19.79
N TYR A 833 -38.85 24.47 -18.76
CA TYR A 833 -39.48 25.72 -18.32
C TYR A 833 -39.05 26.04 -16.90
N VAL A 834 -38.90 27.33 -16.60
CA VAL A 834 -38.67 27.87 -15.25
C VAL A 834 -39.65 29.02 -15.07
N ASP A 835 -40.51 28.93 -14.05
CA ASP A 835 -41.57 29.91 -13.75
C ASP A 835 -42.46 30.22 -14.97
N GLY A 836 -42.85 29.16 -15.69
CA GLY A 836 -43.71 29.26 -16.88
C GLY A 836 -43.02 29.78 -18.15
N LYS A 837 -41.75 30.17 -18.09
CA LYS A 837 -40.98 30.63 -19.26
C LYS A 837 -40.02 29.56 -19.77
N LYS A 838 -39.89 29.43 -21.10
CA LYS A 838 -38.89 28.54 -21.71
C LYS A 838 -37.48 28.94 -21.24
N ALA A 839 -36.70 27.97 -20.79
CA ALA A 839 -35.36 28.16 -20.24
C ALA A 839 -34.28 27.52 -21.13
N LYS A 840 -33.02 27.58 -20.69
CA LYS A 840 -31.91 26.94 -21.40
C LYS A 840 -32.21 25.45 -21.64
N PRO A 841 -31.94 24.93 -22.86
CA PRO A 841 -32.24 23.56 -23.21
C PRO A 841 -31.44 22.58 -22.34
N VAL A 842 -32.00 21.38 -22.18
CA VAL A 842 -31.33 20.20 -21.61
C VAL A 842 -30.46 19.53 -22.66
N LYS A 843 -29.49 18.74 -22.23
CA LYS A 843 -28.69 17.92 -23.14
C LYS A 843 -29.32 16.54 -23.28
N LEU A 844 -29.64 16.17 -24.51
CA LEU A 844 -30.14 14.83 -24.84
C LEU A 844 -28.95 13.94 -25.21
N MET A 845 -28.92 12.75 -24.64
CA MET A 845 -27.95 11.72 -24.96
C MET A 845 -28.70 10.48 -25.42
N PRO A 846 -28.84 10.29 -26.74
CA PRO A 846 -29.35 9.05 -27.29
C PRO A 846 -28.53 7.88 -26.77
N HIS A 847 -29.19 6.85 -26.22
CA HIS A 847 -28.54 5.72 -25.56
C HIS A 847 -27.58 6.09 -24.42
N GLY A 848 -27.75 7.28 -23.84
CA GLY A 848 -26.84 7.86 -22.86
C GLY A 848 -26.98 7.30 -21.45
N PHE A 849 -28.01 6.50 -21.18
CA PHE A 849 -28.22 5.90 -19.86
C PHE A 849 -27.35 4.65 -19.69
N ILE A 850 -26.04 4.89 -19.56
CA ILE A 850 -24.98 3.89 -19.34
C ILE A 850 -24.03 4.39 -18.25
N GLU A 851 -23.26 3.48 -17.65
CA GLU A 851 -22.27 3.82 -16.63
C GLU A 851 -21.20 4.79 -17.16
N ASN A 852 -20.61 5.57 -16.26
CA ASN A 852 -19.61 6.62 -16.53
C ASN A 852 -20.10 7.76 -17.44
N LYS A 853 -21.41 7.99 -17.52
CA LYS A 853 -22.00 9.17 -18.18
C LYS A 853 -22.50 10.18 -17.16
N LEU A 854 -22.36 11.46 -17.52
CA LEU A 854 -22.82 12.58 -16.72
C LEU A 854 -24.34 12.53 -16.55
N ILE A 855 -24.78 12.70 -15.32
CA ILE A 855 -26.20 12.69 -14.95
C ILE A 855 -26.85 14.04 -15.24
N TYR A 856 -26.11 15.13 -14.99
CA TYR A 856 -26.60 16.50 -15.06
C TYR A 856 -25.73 17.36 -15.97
N VAL A 857 -26.31 18.42 -16.54
CA VAL A 857 -25.59 19.36 -17.41
C VAL A 857 -24.62 20.24 -16.61
N ASP A 858 -24.91 20.50 -15.34
CA ASP A 858 -24.25 21.48 -14.48
C ASP A 858 -23.53 20.86 -13.26
N ARG A 859 -23.35 19.54 -13.24
CA ARG A 859 -22.62 18.80 -12.20
C ARG A 859 -21.81 17.65 -12.80
N GLY A 860 -20.71 17.30 -12.12
CA GLY A 860 -19.78 16.24 -12.52
C GLY A 860 -20.15 14.82 -12.09
N PHE A 861 -21.39 14.58 -11.63
CA PHE A 861 -21.79 13.25 -11.15
C PHE A 861 -21.99 12.26 -12.30
N LEU A 862 -21.50 11.04 -12.12
CA LEU A 862 -21.57 9.95 -13.08
C LEU A 862 -22.49 8.83 -12.59
N PHE A 863 -23.17 8.15 -13.51
CA PHE A 863 -23.77 6.86 -13.21
C PHE A 863 -22.68 5.83 -12.92
N SER A 864 -22.73 5.16 -11.77
CA SER A 864 -21.78 4.10 -11.43
C SER A 864 -22.37 2.70 -11.64
N ARG A 865 -23.70 2.56 -11.55
CA ARG A 865 -24.40 1.30 -11.80
C ARG A 865 -25.83 1.55 -12.28
N ILE A 866 -26.20 0.92 -13.41
CA ILE A 866 -27.56 0.97 -13.96
C ILE A 866 -28.08 -0.46 -14.12
N PRO A 867 -29.34 -0.76 -13.71
CA PRO A 867 -29.97 -2.06 -13.98
C PRO A 867 -29.96 -2.40 -15.47
N ASP A 868 -29.63 -3.65 -15.80
CA ASP A 868 -29.41 -4.08 -17.19
C ASP A 868 -30.61 -3.85 -18.13
N ASP A 869 -31.82 -3.96 -17.61
CA ASP A 869 -33.06 -3.74 -18.36
C ASP A 869 -33.33 -2.26 -18.68
N LEU A 870 -32.70 -1.34 -17.94
CA LEU A 870 -32.79 0.10 -18.17
C LEU A 870 -31.61 0.64 -19.00
N ARG A 871 -30.48 -0.08 -19.03
CA ARG A 871 -29.26 0.35 -19.70
C ARG A 871 -29.48 0.63 -21.20
N GLY A 872 -28.92 1.73 -21.69
CA GLY A 872 -29.00 2.15 -23.09
C GLY A 872 -30.29 2.92 -23.46
N ALA A 873 -31.08 3.31 -22.47
CA ALA A 873 -32.17 4.28 -22.63
C ALA A 873 -31.64 5.66 -23.09
N ASP A 874 -32.51 6.46 -23.72
CA ASP A 874 -32.20 7.86 -23.98
C ASP A 874 -32.15 8.62 -22.66
N LEU A 875 -31.05 9.31 -22.39
CA LEU A 875 -30.88 10.09 -21.18
C LEU A 875 -31.14 11.57 -21.49
N VAL A 876 -31.98 12.20 -20.66
CA VAL A 876 -32.13 13.64 -20.61
C VAL A 876 -31.29 14.13 -19.44
N MET A 877 -30.15 14.77 -19.73
CA MET A 877 -29.36 15.38 -18.68
C MET A 877 -30.11 16.63 -18.17
N THR A 878 -30.65 16.53 -16.96
CA THR A 878 -31.35 17.64 -16.30
C THR A 878 -30.35 18.59 -15.63
N TYR A 879 -30.85 19.68 -15.05
CA TYR A 879 -30.04 20.60 -14.22
C TYR A 879 -30.23 20.27 -12.73
N ASN A 880 -29.20 20.47 -11.91
CA ASN A 880 -29.17 20.12 -10.48
C ASN A 880 -28.76 21.32 -9.59
N ASN A 881 -29.31 22.51 -9.86
CA ASN A 881 -28.70 23.77 -9.39
C ASN A 881 -29.17 24.22 -7.99
N ASP A 882 -28.36 23.94 -6.95
CA ASP A 882 -28.66 24.09 -5.50
C ASP A 882 -28.67 25.49 -4.86
N LYS A 883 -28.64 26.61 -5.61
CA LYS A 883 -28.57 27.95 -4.95
C LYS A 883 -29.49 29.05 -5.48
N LYS A 884 -30.19 28.84 -6.60
CA LYS A 884 -31.12 29.85 -7.16
C LYS A 884 -32.54 29.33 -7.42
N LEU A 885 -32.78 28.02 -7.30
CA LEU A 885 -34.04 27.37 -7.69
C LEU A 885 -34.89 26.86 -6.53
N ASP A 886 -34.48 27.06 -5.27
CA ASP A 886 -35.35 26.80 -4.10
C ASP A 886 -36.66 27.61 -4.10
N ARG A 887 -36.85 28.52 -5.06
CA ARG A 887 -38.05 29.35 -5.22
C ARG A 887 -38.70 29.31 -6.61
N ALA A 888 -38.22 28.47 -7.55
CA ALA A 888 -38.68 28.50 -8.94
C ALA A 888 -39.36 27.19 -9.40
N ASP A 889 -40.48 27.30 -10.09
CA ASP A 889 -41.26 26.20 -10.66
C ASP A 889 -40.59 25.69 -11.96
N THR A 890 -39.69 24.70 -11.82
CA THR A 890 -38.98 24.11 -12.98
C THR A 890 -39.70 22.87 -13.51
N ARG A 891 -40.17 22.90 -14.76
CA ARG A 891 -40.91 21.81 -15.42
C ARG A 891 -40.22 21.34 -16.70
N TYR A 892 -40.48 20.09 -17.08
CA TYR A 892 -39.97 19.51 -18.33
C TYR A 892 -41.14 19.00 -19.18
N GLU A 893 -41.20 19.42 -20.44
CA GLU A 893 -42.09 18.83 -21.45
C GLU A 893 -41.30 17.85 -22.30
N VAL A 894 -41.72 16.60 -22.29
CA VAL A 894 -41.08 15.48 -22.98
C VAL A 894 -41.97 15.07 -24.14
N SER A 895 -41.44 15.11 -25.36
CA SER A 895 -42.15 14.67 -26.58
C SER A 895 -41.61 13.33 -27.06
N LEU A 896 -42.52 12.38 -27.28
CA LEU A 896 -42.23 10.99 -27.61
C LEU A 896 -42.71 10.65 -29.03
N LYS A 897 -41.81 10.04 -29.82
CA LYS A 897 -42.08 9.60 -31.20
C LYS A 897 -42.73 8.20 -31.27
N HIS A 898 -42.53 7.38 -30.25
CA HIS A 898 -42.98 5.98 -30.20
C HIS A 898 -43.59 5.66 -28.82
N PRO A 899 -44.43 4.61 -28.71
CA PRO A 899 -44.80 4.08 -27.41
C PRO A 899 -43.54 3.82 -26.58
N SER A 900 -43.50 4.35 -25.37
CA SER A 900 -42.28 4.39 -24.55
C SER A 900 -42.59 4.24 -23.08
N THR A 901 -41.63 3.71 -22.33
CA THR A 901 -41.60 3.78 -20.87
C THR A 901 -40.76 4.98 -20.48
N LEU A 902 -41.39 5.96 -19.83
CA LEU A 902 -40.73 7.15 -19.29
C LEU A 902 -40.29 6.87 -17.86
N LEU A 903 -39.00 7.06 -17.59
CA LEU A 903 -38.39 6.88 -16.28
C LEU A 903 -38.10 8.23 -15.64
N VAL A 904 -38.48 8.36 -14.36
CA VAL A 904 -38.08 9.49 -13.50
C VAL A 904 -37.21 8.94 -12.38
N LEU A 905 -35.97 9.41 -12.35
CA LEU A 905 -34.91 9.02 -11.42
C LEU A 905 -34.88 10.02 -10.26
N VAL A 906 -35.47 9.68 -9.12
CA VAL A 906 -35.60 10.58 -7.97
C VAL A 906 -34.46 10.33 -6.99
N ASP A 907 -33.73 11.39 -6.63
CA ASP A 907 -32.59 11.32 -5.69
C ASP A 907 -32.98 10.62 -4.38
N THR A 908 -32.15 9.69 -3.90
CA THR A 908 -32.40 8.92 -2.67
C THR A 908 -32.34 9.77 -1.40
N ARG A 909 -31.68 10.93 -1.42
CA ARG A 909 -31.57 11.84 -0.28
C ARG A 909 -32.89 12.58 0.02
N ILE A 910 -33.83 12.54 -0.92
CA ILE A 910 -35.17 13.12 -0.71
C ILE A 910 -36.00 12.12 0.09
N GLU A 911 -36.13 12.32 1.39
CA GLU A 911 -36.86 11.38 2.26
C GLU A 911 -38.37 11.35 1.94
N GLN A 912 -38.94 12.50 1.56
CA GLN A 912 -40.35 12.64 1.24
C GLN A 912 -40.66 12.16 -0.19
N GLU A 913 -41.84 11.57 -0.37
CA GLU A 913 -42.29 11.13 -1.70
C GLU A 913 -42.77 12.32 -2.55
N VAL A 914 -42.32 12.40 -3.81
CA VAL A 914 -42.65 13.51 -4.74
C VAL A 914 -44.15 13.44 -5.12
N PRO A 915 -45.01 14.39 -4.69
CA PRO A 915 -46.46 14.22 -4.76
C PRO A 915 -47.04 14.05 -6.17
N TRP A 916 -46.47 14.73 -7.17
CA TRP A 916 -46.97 14.68 -8.55
C TRP A 916 -46.73 13.34 -9.24
N LEU A 917 -45.79 12.52 -8.75
CA LEU A 917 -45.58 11.17 -9.29
C LEU A 917 -46.75 10.22 -8.99
N ARG A 918 -47.49 10.47 -7.89
CA ARG A 918 -48.69 9.67 -7.53
C ARG A 918 -50.01 10.37 -7.82
N LYS A 919 -50.09 11.68 -7.55
CA LYS A 919 -51.32 12.48 -7.63
C LYS A 919 -51.44 13.29 -8.93
N GLY A 920 -50.44 13.21 -9.81
CA GLY A 920 -50.44 13.89 -11.10
C GLY A 920 -51.29 13.19 -12.16
N THR A 921 -51.40 13.82 -13.32
CA THR A 921 -52.12 13.29 -14.50
C THR A 921 -51.46 12.04 -15.08
N LEU A 922 -50.16 11.87 -14.86
CA LEU A 922 -49.41 10.67 -15.20
C LEU A 922 -49.22 9.81 -13.95
N LYS A 923 -49.78 8.59 -13.97
CA LYS A 923 -49.73 7.65 -12.84
C LYS A 923 -48.42 6.86 -12.85
N PHE A 924 -47.36 7.42 -12.29
CA PHE A 924 -46.07 6.71 -12.19
C PHE A 924 -46.13 5.59 -11.16
N ILE A 925 -45.49 4.46 -11.47
CA ILE A 925 -45.31 3.32 -10.58
C ILE A 925 -43.89 3.35 -10.06
N LYS A 926 -43.73 3.33 -8.73
CA LYS A 926 -42.43 3.14 -8.08
C LYS A 926 -41.95 1.71 -8.31
N THR A 927 -40.73 1.55 -8.79
CA THR A 927 -40.13 0.23 -9.00
C THR A 927 -39.28 -0.20 -7.79
N LEU A 928 -38.84 -1.47 -7.76
CA LEU A 928 -37.82 -1.96 -6.82
C LEU A 928 -36.39 -1.59 -7.25
N GLN A 929 -36.22 -0.98 -8.42
CA GLN A 929 -34.92 -0.69 -9.00
C GLN A 929 -34.31 0.59 -8.45
N THR A 930 -33.00 0.57 -8.29
CA THR A 930 -32.18 1.74 -7.95
C THR A 930 -31.02 1.89 -8.92
N VAL A 931 -30.60 3.13 -9.14
CA VAL A 931 -29.46 3.50 -10.00
C VAL A 931 -28.43 4.17 -9.12
N GLN A 932 -27.16 3.77 -9.21
CA GLN A 932 -26.10 4.30 -8.34
C GLN A 932 -25.28 5.37 -9.04
N THR A 933 -24.70 6.27 -8.26
CA THR A 933 -23.78 7.31 -8.75
C THR A 933 -22.35 7.08 -8.24
N ASP A 934 -21.39 7.82 -8.78
CA ASP A 934 -20.00 7.86 -8.31
C ASP A 934 -19.81 8.68 -7.00
N SER A 935 -20.92 9.06 -6.38
CA SER A 935 -20.98 9.74 -5.09
C SER A 935 -21.76 8.91 -4.06
N ASP A 936 -22.06 9.48 -2.90
CA ASP A 936 -22.69 8.80 -1.75
C ASP A 936 -24.22 8.62 -1.86
N TYR A 937 -24.84 8.97 -3.00
CA TYR A 937 -26.28 8.82 -3.24
C TYR A 937 -26.60 8.05 -4.53
N GLY A 938 -27.87 7.67 -4.68
CA GLY A 938 -28.42 7.02 -5.87
C GLY A 938 -29.77 7.60 -6.27
N PHE A 939 -30.46 6.90 -7.17
CA PHE A 939 -31.82 7.24 -7.61
C PHE A 939 -32.78 6.08 -7.40
N ARG A 940 -33.98 6.40 -6.93
CA ARG A 940 -35.15 5.51 -6.98
C ARG A 940 -35.83 5.68 -8.34
N VAL A 941 -36.15 4.57 -8.99
CA VAL A 941 -36.72 4.59 -10.34
C VAL A 941 -38.24 4.52 -10.28
N TYR A 942 -38.89 5.52 -10.88
CA TYR A 942 -40.33 5.55 -11.14
C TYR A 942 -40.56 5.42 -12.64
N LYS A 943 -41.57 4.67 -13.06
CA LYS A 943 -41.87 4.46 -14.47
C LYS A 943 -43.34 4.68 -14.82
N VAL A 944 -43.60 5.12 -16.03
CA VAL A 944 -44.94 5.16 -16.63
C VAL A 944 -44.84 4.80 -18.12
N ASP A 945 -45.79 4.01 -18.60
CA ASP A 945 -45.87 3.68 -20.02
C ASP A 945 -46.79 4.67 -20.73
N LEU A 946 -46.31 5.23 -21.83
CA LEU A 946 -46.96 6.31 -22.57
C LEU A 946 -47.03 6.00 -24.07
N ALA A 947 -48.08 6.51 -24.71
CA ALA A 947 -48.20 6.53 -26.17
C ALA A 947 -47.26 7.61 -26.77
N PRO A 948 -47.12 7.70 -28.11
CA PRO A 948 -46.51 8.87 -28.73
C PRO A 948 -47.28 10.15 -28.39
N GLY A 949 -46.58 11.24 -28.13
CA GLY A 949 -47.20 12.51 -27.72
C GLY A 949 -46.30 13.36 -26.83
N SER A 950 -46.82 14.52 -26.42
CA SER A 950 -46.12 15.46 -25.53
C SER A 950 -46.69 15.39 -24.12
N TYR A 951 -45.80 15.25 -23.15
CA TYR A 951 -46.13 15.00 -21.75
C TYR A 951 -45.41 16.02 -20.86
N SER A 952 -46.14 16.63 -19.94
CA SER A 952 -45.57 17.55 -18.96
C SER A 952 -45.23 16.80 -17.68
N LEU A 953 -43.98 16.91 -17.23
CA LEU A 953 -43.51 16.39 -15.96
C LEU A 953 -43.65 17.47 -14.89
N GLY A 954 -44.06 17.03 -13.70
CA GLY A 954 -44.26 17.91 -12.57
C GLY A 954 -42.96 18.58 -12.11
N PRO A 955 -43.08 19.62 -11.30
CA PRO A 955 -41.97 20.52 -11.09
C PRO A 955 -40.90 19.96 -10.17
N GLN A 956 -39.68 20.47 -10.32
CA GLN A 956 -38.61 20.34 -9.33
C GLN A 956 -38.79 21.46 -8.29
N THR A 957 -39.44 21.16 -7.16
CA THR A 957 -39.64 22.09 -6.04
C THR A 957 -39.03 21.56 -4.75
N GLY A 958 -38.55 22.45 -3.88
CA GLY A 958 -38.15 22.13 -2.49
C GLY A 958 -37.12 21.01 -2.36
N GLY A 959 -36.02 21.05 -3.13
CA GLY A 959 -34.98 20.01 -3.11
C GLY A 959 -35.32 18.71 -3.85
N SER A 960 -36.42 18.67 -4.61
CA SER A 960 -36.81 17.49 -5.41
C SER A 960 -36.05 17.40 -6.74
N PHE A 961 -34.78 17.00 -6.69
CA PHE A 961 -33.96 16.79 -7.89
C PHE A 961 -34.23 15.42 -8.53
N TYR A 962 -34.49 15.41 -9.83
CA TYR A 962 -34.66 14.19 -10.61
C TYR A 962 -33.98 14.27 -11.98
N SER A 963 -33.61 13.11 -12.51
CA SER A 963 -33.16 12.93 -13.90
C SER A 963 -34.19 12.11 -14.68
N ILE A 964 -34.15 12.17 -16.01
CA ILE A 964 -35.16 11.53 -16.88
C ILE A 964 -34.45 10.60 -17.86
N ALA A 965 -34.99 9.40 -18.01
CA ALA A 965 -34.57 8.46 -19.06
C ALA A 965 -35.79 7.90 -19.81
N VAL A 966 -35.64 7.56 -21.09
CA VAL A 966 -36.72 7.08 -21.94
C VAL A 966 -36.34 5.77 -22.62
N LEU A 967 -37.16 4.75 -22.42
CA LEU A 967 -37.04 3.43 -23.05
C LEU A 967 -38.13 3.29 -24.12
N LYS A 968 -37.76 3.01 -25.36
CA LYS A 968 -38.72 2.65 -26.41
C LYS A 968 -39.36 1.30 -26.07
N ARG A 969 -40.69 1.21 -26.12
CA ARG A 969 -41.41 -0.07 -26.03
C ARG A 969 -41.42 -0.73 -27.40
N GLN A 970 -41.20 -2.05 -27.41
CA GLN A 970 -41.31 -2.87 -28.62
C GLN A 970 -42.76 -3.13 -28.98
#